data_AF-A0A552FB48-F1
#
_entry.id   AF-A0A552FB48-F1
#
_cell.length_a   1.000
_cell.length_b   1.000
_cell.length_c   1.000
_cell.angle_alpha   90.00
_cell.angle_beta   90.00
_cell.angle_gamma   90.00
#
_symmetry.space_group_name_H-M   'P 1'
#
loop_
_entity.id
_entity.type
_entity.pdbx_description
1 polymer ?
#
loop_
_entity_poly.entity_id
_entity_poly.type
_entity_poly.pdbx_seq_one_letter_code
_entity_poly.pdbx_strand_id
1 'polypeptide(L)'
;MTSTTSITTAGSSPKNTVDDQKKVTENEQIPNSTKAASKIDALLEQVIGGKNLNQLSLNDLSVLLSGVDFLEAIGVDYKSNNGKSGNNTNSGSTQSFTAGSTPSSTPSLTSSSTLSLTSSSTPSSTPSSTPSSTPSSTPSFTSTSTSTSTSTSTSSFTSSVSLPDLVGSFGTINLPSTVNFGAQGSAQVIVTNQGQAIASGPSTVKLYISTDGEIDSNDALLTSVSTNLNLNAGQSVTLNLGYNNNTSVIAPGAYFLIAQVDANNQIAEQLETNNVTSQLVSGLNTNAIIDWNAIALNAIQAEGKAGRGVGPTVGSRLMALVSTAVYDTVNAFNTTFPSYAVNVNAPANTSLQAAVVGAAYRVLSTQLPGQNSLLLQQVANSLAEIQDSATAENRGFNFGILVGNQSINLRTNDGSSNNTPFTAPSGAYVWRPETLGPTAGVALGANWGGVAPWTIGNINQFVADNQLDVTLNGRPDTNPTLYAEEIEEVRLYGGLQNTALTTTLRNADQAQMAVFWAYDRADTFRPYGQLNQIAQEIAVREGNTLQKDASLFAALNTALADAVIVAWKAKYTELQPRPDDVIAGGFAANDGIASTVGDPNWKPLLSPLMGVNSPPFPDYLSGHSAMGGAFAGVMTDYFRENYVFNAVSQELPGVVRNFNSFHQAGMEDALSRIYGGVHVREACIDSFNMGLEVGNFVSSNFFQPPV
;
A
#
# COMPACT_ATOMS: atom_id res chain seq x y z
N MET A 1 -24.63 -45.56 18.69
CA MET A 1 -25.95 -44.95 18.47
C MET A 1 -26.37 -44.20 19.72
N THR A 2 -26.32 -42.88 19.70
CA THR A 2 -27.21 -41.99 20.47
C THR A 2 -27.07 -40.61 19.85
N SER A 3 -28.20 -39.99 19.52
CA SER A 3 -28.26 -38.69 18.83
C SER A 3 -28.46 -37.57 19.85
N THR A 4 -27.78 -36.45 19.65
CA THR A 4 -28.11 -35.16 20.29
C THR A 4 -27.91 -34.02 19.30
N THR A 5 -28.94 -33.83 18.47
CA THR A 5 -29.55 -32.53 18.13
C THR A 5 -28.61 -31.32 17.94
N SER A 6 -28.23 -31.05 16.69
CA SER A 6 -27.74 -29.73 16.29
C SER A 6 -28.84 -28.68 16.44
N ILE A 7 -28.59 -27.62 17.21
CA ILE A 7 -29.49 -26.46 17.30
C ILE A 7 -29.16 -25.53 16.14
N THR A 8 -30.05 -25.46 15.14
CA THR A 8 -29.96 -24.48 14.06
C THR A 8 -30.53 -23.14 14.51
N THR A 9 -29.66 -22.23 14.98
CA THR A 9 -30.00 -20.81 15.13
C THR A 9 -29.94 -20.13 13.77
N ALA A 10 -31.07 -20.09 13.08
CA ALA A 10 -31.27 -19.19 11.95
C ALA A 10 -31.38 -17.74 12.48
N GLY A 11 -30.24 -17.06 12.59
CA GLY A 11 -30.11 -15.63 12.89
C GLY A 11 -29.63 -14.89 11.64
N SER A 12 -30.26 -13.76 11.32
CA SER A 12 -30.07 -13.01 10.07
C SER A 12 -28.61 -12.61 9.80
N SER A 13 -27.98 -13.24 8.80
CA SER A 13 -26.84 -12.66 8.09
C SER A 13 -27.25 -11.34 7.42
N PRO A 14 -26.40 -10.30 7.41
CA PRO A 14 -26.60 -9.16 6.52
C PRO A 14 -26.57 -9.64 5.07
N LYS A 15 -27.64 -9.39 4.30
CA LYS A 15 -27.66 -9.64 2.85
C LYS A 15 -26.72 -8.66 2.14
N ASN A 16 -25.44 -9.00 2.03
CA ASN A 16 -24.53 -8.43 1.04
C ASN A 16 -24.31 -9.37 -0.17
N THR A 17 -24.88 -10.59 -0.18
CA THR A 17 -24.95 -11.39 -1.41
C THR A 17 -25.99 -10.81 -2.36
N VAL A 18 -25.50 -10.26 -3.47
CA VAL A 18 -26.30 -9.73 -4.58
C VAL A 18 -26.78 -10.89 -5.49
N ASP A 19 -27.33 -11.95 -4.89
CA ASP A 19 -27.71 -13.21 -5.57
C ASP A 19 -28.82 -13.04 -6.64
N ASP A 20 -29.58 -11.94 -6.58
CA ASP A 20 -30.71 -11.67 -7.46
C ASP A 20 -30.46 -10.59 -8.55
N GLN A 21 -29.25 -10.01 -8.66
CA GLN A 21 -28.97 -9.12 -9.80
C GLN A 21 -28.59 -9.93 -11.05
N LYS A 22 -29.54 -9.97 -11.99
CA LYS A 22 -29.37 -10.49 -13.35
C LYS A 22 -28.13 -9.85 -14.00
N LYS A 23 -27.09 -10.64 -14.27
CA LYS A 23 -25.83 -10.15 -14.88
C LYS A 23 -26.14 -9.39 -16.18
N VAL A 24 -25.88 -8.09 -16.20
CA VAL A 24 -26.18 -7.25 -17.37
C VAL A 24 -25.19 -7.60 -18.48
N THR A 25 -25.67 -8.24 -19.54
CA THR A 25 -24.90 -8.40 -20.79
C THR A 25 -25.16 -7.23 -21.72
N GLU A 26 -24.12 -6.76 -22.41
CA GLU A 26 -24.22 -5.82 -23.54
C GLU A 26 -25.20 -6.32 -24.64
N ASN A 27 -25.36 -7.64 -24.77
CA ASN A 27 -26.17 -8.28 -25.81
C ASN A 27 -27.68 -8.39 -25.52
N GLU A 28 -28.13 -8.26 -24.27
CA GLU A 28 -29.56 -8.47 -23.94
C GLU A 28 -30.49 -7.30 -24.33
N GLN A 29 -29.96 -6.21 -24.89
CA GLN A 29 -30.76 -5.14 -25.51
C GLN A 29 -30.59 -4.98 -27.03
N ILE A 30 -29.78 -5.81 -27.71
CA ILE A 30 -29.60 -5.72 -29.17
C ILE A 30 -29.99 -7.04 -29.86
N PRO A 31 -31.22 -7.15 -30.39
CA PRO A 31 -31.62 -8.30 -31.20
C PRO A 31 -30.80 -8.35 -32.50
N ASN A 32 -30.05 -9.44 -32.70
CA ASN A 32 -29.37 -9.80 -33.96
C ASN A 32 -28.57 -8.69 -34.66
N SER A 33 -27.29 -8.53 -34.29
CA SER A 33 -26.34 -7.84 -35.17
C SER A 33 -24.96 -8.48 -35.15
N THR A 34 -24.64 -9.26 -36.19
CA THR A 34 -23.28 -9.77 -36.48
C THR A 34 -22.35 -8.69 -37.07
N LYS A 35 -22.70 -7.40 -36.96
CA LYS A 35 -21.97 -6.27 -37.57
C LYS A 35 -21.99 -4.94 -36.79
N ALA A 36 -22.57 -4.87 -35.60
CA ALA A 36 -22.47 -3.66 -34.78
C ALA A 36 -21.11 -3.65 -34.07
N ALA A 37 -20.25 -2.70 -34.43
CA ALA A 37 -19.14 -2.30 -33.56
C ALA A 37 -19.74 -1.84 -32.22
N SER A 38 -19.16 -2.26 -31.09
CA SER A 38 -19.60 -1.76 -29.79
C SER A 38 -19.34 -0.25 -29.71
N LYS A 39 -20.03 0.46 -28.82
CA LYS A 39 -19.71 1.87 -28.53
C LYS A 39 -18.24 2.03 -28.09
N ILE A 40 -17.69 1.00 -27.45
CA ILE A 40 -16.29 0.90 -27.04
C ILE A 40 -15.37 0.83 -28.26
N ASP A 41 -15.68 -0.01 -29.26
CA ASP A 41 -14.89 -0.10 -30.49
C ASP A 41 -14.85 1.23 -31.26
N ALA A 42 -15.98 1.96 -31.32
CA ALA A 42 -16.04 3.27 -31.97
C ALA A 42 -15.21 4.35 -31.22
N LEU A 43 -15.24 4.34 -29.88
CA LEU A 43 -14.40 5.21 -29.04
C LEU A 43 -12.90 4.86 -29.18
N LEU A 44 -12.55 3.58 -29.22
CA LEU A 44 -11.19 3.12 -29.47
C LEU A 44 -10.70 3.58 -30.86
N GLU A 45 -11.49 3.36 -31.91
CA GLU A 45 -11.12 3.79 -33.27
C GLU A 45 -10.95 5.32 -33.37
N GLN A 46 -11.77 6.10 -32.65
CA GLN A 46 -11.65 7.56 -32.56
C GLN A 46 -10.39 8.04 -31.82
N VAL A 47 -9.95 7.34 -30.76
CA VAL A 47 -8.85 7.82 -29.89
C VAL A 47 -7.48 7.25 -30.26
N ILE A 48 -7.39 5.96 -30.62
CA ILE A 48 -6.11 5.28 -30.88
C ILE A 48 -5.85 4.94 -32.36
N GLY A 49 -6.84 5.09 -33.25
CA GLY A 49 -6.65 4.97 -34.70
C GLY A 49 -6.06 3.63 -35.18
N GLY A 50 -6.29 2.54 -34.44
CA GLY A 50 -5.79 1.20 -34.75
C GLY A 50 -4.37 0.88 -34.26
N LYS A 51 -3.74 1.72 -33.42
CA LYS A 51 -2.47 1.40 -32.75
C LYS A 51 -2.65 0.38 -31.61
N ASN A 52 -1.62 -0.41 -31.31
CA ASN A 52 -1.60 -1.24 -30.10
C ASN A 52 -1.31 -0.36 -28.86
N LEU A 53 -1.78 -0.75 -27.66
CA LEU A 53 -1.50 0.00 -26.42
C LEU A 53 0.01 0.08 -26.14
N ASN A 54 0.74 -1.01 -26.36
CA ASN A 54 2.21 -1.07 -26.22
C ASN A 54 2.98 -0.28 -27.30
N GLN A 55 2.28 0.40 -28.22
CA GLN A 55 2.85 1.33 -29.21
C GLN A 55 2.45 2.79 -28.94
N LEU A 56 1.71 3.07 -27.87
CA LEU A 56 1.34 4.43 -27.46
C LEU A 56 2.48 5.06 -26.64
N SER A 57 2.67 6.37 -26.79
CA SER A 57 3.50 7.11 -25.83
C SER A 57 2.77 7.26 -24.49
N LEU A 58 3.53 7.51 -23.41
CA LEU A 58 2.95 7.80 -22.09
C LEU A 58 1.92 8.96 -22.14
N ASN A 59 2.14 9.93 -23.02
CA ASN A 59 1.20 11.03 -23.27
C ASN A 59 -0.08 10.56 -23.97
N ASP A 60 0.02 9.71 -24.99
CA ASP A 60 -1.16 9.17 -25.69
C ASP A 60 -2.02 8.31 -24.74
N LEU A 61 -1.37 7.52 -23.87
CA LEU A 61 -2.03 6.71 -22.83
C LEU A 61 -2.75 7.61 -21.80
N SER A 62 -2.11 8.70 -21.36
CA SER A 62 -2.72 9.69 -20.47
C SER A 62 -3.94 10.39 -21.11
N VAL A 63 -3.86 10.74 -22.40
CA VAL A 63 -4.98 11.34 -23.14
C VAL A 63 -6.16 10.36 -23.25
N LEU A 64 -5.90 9.10 -23.62
CA LEU A 64 -6.90 8.02 -23.64
C LEU A 64 -7.63 7.90 -22.29
N LEU A 65 -6.88 7.81 -21.20
CA LEU A 65 -7.42 7.68 -19.84
C LEU A 65 -8.26 8.89 -19.38
N SER A 66 -7.98 10.09 -19.90
CA SER A 66 -8.73 11.31 -19.60
C SER A 66 -10.02 11.47 -20.40
N GLY A 67 -10.14 10.77 -21.53
CA GLY A 67 -11.17 11.00 -22.54
C GLY A 67 -12.43 10.14 -22.44
N VAL A 68 -12.45 9.06 -21.64
CA VAL A 68 -13.56 8.10 -21.65
C VAL A 68 -14.44 8.18 -20.42
N ASP A 69 -15.59 8.85 -20.56
CA ASP A 69 -16.73 8.65 -19.67
C ASP A 69 -17.48 7.36 -20.06
N PHE A 70 -16.96 6.23 -19.58
CA PHE A 70 -17.43 4.90 -19.97
C PHE A 70 -18.89 4.59 -19.61
N LEU A 71 -19.50 5.34 -18.68
CA LEU A 71 -20.86 5.08 -18.20
C LEU A 71 -21.92 5.29 -19.30
N GLU A 72 -21.76 6.34 -20.11
CA GLU A 72 -22.61 6.61 -21.28
C GLU A 72 -22.33 5.63 -22.44
N ALA A 73 -21.10 5.11 -22.51
CA ALA A 73 -20.67 4.12 -23.50
C ALA A 73 -21.30 2.73 -23.25
N ILE A 74 -21.44 2.28 -22.00
CA ILE A 74 -22.07 0.99 -21.68
C ILE A 74 -23.59 1.07 -21.41
N GLY A 75 -24.20 2.26 -21.55
CA GLY A 75 -25.65 2.44 -21.42
C GLY A 75 -26.18 2.38 -19.98
N VAL A 76 -25.32 2.60 -18.98
CA VAL A 76 -25.73 2.69 -17.57
C VAL A 76 -26.18 4.13 -17.31
N ASP A 77 -27.49 4.35 -17.43
CA ASP A 77 -28.13 5.66 -17.23
C ASP A 77 -28.00 6.13 -15.78
N TYR A 78 -26.97 6.93 -15.50
CA TYR A 78 -26.69 7.45 -14.17
C TYR A 78 -27.73 8.53 -13.83
N LYS A 79 -28.85 8.12 -13.23
CA LYS A 79 -29.80 9.03 -12.58
C LYS A 79 -29.17 9.65 -11.34
N SER A 80 -28.27 10.60 -11.58
CA SER A 80 -27.85 11.60 -10.62
C SER A 80 -29.11 12.28 -10.10
N ASN A 81 -29.41 12.04 -8.82
CA ASN A 81 -30.50 12.70 -8.12
C ASN A 81 -30.10 14.14 -7.72
N ASN A 82 -29.56 14.88 -8.70
CA ASN A 82 -29.25 16.29 -8.60
C ASN A 82 -30.57 17.07 -8.62
N GLY A 83 -31.10 17.34 -7.44
CA GLY A 83 -32.33 18.11 -7.25
C GLY A 83 -32.20 19.53 -7.82
N LYS A 84 -32.67 19.72 -9.06
CA LYS A 84 -32.97 21.06 -9.56
C LYS A 84 -34.34 21.50 -9.05
N SER A 85 -34.33 22.56 -8.25
CA SER A 85 -35.53 23.30 -7.88
C SER A 85 -36.32 23.69 -9.13
N GLY A 86 -37.59 23.29 -9.16
CA GLY A 86 -38.50 23.56 -10.28
C GLY A 86 -39.94 23.47 -9.80
N ASN A 87 -40.59 24.62 -9.63
CA ASN A 87 -42.01 24.69 -9.33
C ASN A 87 -42.82 24.01 -10.43
N ASN A 88 -43.72 23.08 -10.07
CA ASN A 88 -45.09 23.18 -10.56
C ASN A 88 -46.13 22.46 -9.69
N THR A 89 -47.36 22.92 -9.84
CA THR A 89 -48.54 22.68 -9.02
C THR A 89 -49.36 21.45 -9.45
N ASN A 90 -50.22 20.98 -8.53
CA ASN A 90 -51.35 20.04 -8.74
C ASN A 90 -51.01 18.58 -9.13
N SER A 91 -51.75 17.55 -8.70
CA SER A 91 -52.86 17.48 -7.73
C SER A 91 -53.13 16.03 -7.29
N GLY A 92 -53.48 15.83 -6.01
CA GLY A 92 -54.43 14.80 -5.56
C GLY A 92 -54.02 13.31 -5.64
N SER A 93 -53.70 12.71 -4.48
CA SER A 93 -54.72 11.95 -3.73
C SER A 93 -54.15 11.39 -2.42
N THR A 94 -54.93 11.52 -1.35
CA THR A 94 -54.61 11.07 0.01
C THR A 94 -55.00 9.62 0.23
N GLN A 95 -54.21 8.86 1.00
CA GLN A 95 -54.75 8.08 2.13
C GLN A 95 -53.89 8.22 3.40
N SER A 96 -54.59 8.34 4.52
CA SER A 96 -54.15 8.46 5.92
C SER A 96 -53.85 7.05 6.49
N PHE A 97 -53.09 6.80 7.56
CA PHE A 97 -53.35 7.14 8.98
C PHE A 97 -52.06 6.92 9.82
N THR A 98 -51.52 7.93 10.53
CA THR A 98 -51.67 8.22 12.00
C THR A 98 -51.25 7.10 12.98
N ALA A 99 -50.67 7.35 14.17
CA ALA A 99 -50.02 8.52 14.79
C ALA A 99 -49.41 8.06 16.15
N GLY A 100 -48.46 8.81 16.74
CA GLY A 100 -47.78 8.40 17.99
C GLY A 100 -46.93 9.50 18.66
N SER A 101 -47.54 10.64 18.97
CA SER A 101 -46.98 11.77 19.75
C SER A 101 -47.10 11.52 21.28
N THR A 102 -46.38 12.10 22.26
CA THR A 102 -45.51 13.31 22.44
C THR A 102 -44.95 13.27 23.91
N PRO A 103 -44.42 14.33 24.59
CA PRO A 103 -43.64 15.54 24.22
C PRO A 103 -42.48 15.95 25.21
N SER A 104 -41.66 16.93 24.79
CA SER A 104 -41.06 18.04 25.62
C SER A 104 -40.01 17.71 26.72
N SER A 105 -39.13 18.63 27.17
CA SER A 105 -39.21 20.10 27.16
C SER A 105 -37.85 20.83 27.11
N THR A 106 -37.88 22.08 26.66
CA THR A 106 -36.80 23.08 26.76
C THR A 106 -37.26 24.21 27.70
N PRO A 107 -36.33 24.96 28.32
CA PRO A 107 -36.57 26.39 28.49
C PRO A 107 -35.41 27.26 27.98
N SER A 108 -35.76 28.34 27.30
CA SER A 108 -34.85 29.43 26.92
C SER A 108 -34.84 30.53 27.97
N LEU A 109 -33.70 31.22 28.11
CA LEU A 109 -33.67 32.57 28.71
C LEU A 109 -32.76 33.49 27.91
N THR A 110 -33.20 34.74 27.78
CA THR A 110 -32.60 35.82 26.99
C THR A 110 -32.04 36.90 27.90
N SER A 111 -30.92 37.52 27.51
CA SER A 111 -30.71 38.96 27.77
C SER A 111 -29.62 39.55 26.86
N SER A 112 -29.88 40.76 26.36
CA SER A 112 -29.05 41.48 25.39
C SER A 112 -28.15 42.51 26.07
N SER A 113 -27.03 42.86 25.44
CA SER A 113 -26.47 44.23 25.47
C SER A 113 -25.53 44.46 24.28
N THR A 114 -25.40 45.74 23.88
CA THR A 114 -24.79 46.20 22.62
C THR A 114 -23.71 47.26 22.88
N LEU A 115 -22.96 47.62 21.82
CA LEU A 115 -21.97 48.73 21.72
C LEU A 115 -20.58 48.43 22.34
N SER A 116 -19.44 48.92 21.81
CA SER A 116 -19.15 49.67 20.57
C SER A 116 -17.66 49.56 20.19
N LEU A 117 -17.32 49.80 18.91
CA LEU A 117 -15.95 49.87 18.37
C LEU A 117 -15.29 51.25 18.60
N THR A 118 -14.02 51.30 19.04
CA THR A 118 -13.04 52.36 18.65
C THR A 118 -11.56 51.94 18.86
N SER A 119 -10.83 51.83 17.74
CA SER A 119 -9.43 52.26 17.48
C SER A 119 -8.32 52.32 18.57
N SER A 120 -7.27 51.53 18.33
CA SER A 120 -5.82 51.90 18.29
C SER A 120 -5.05 52.44 19.50
N SER A 121 -3.98 51.74 19.90
CA SER A 121 -2.56 52.20 19.75
C SER A 121 -1.53 51.11 20.15
N THR A 122 -0.32 51.21 19.59
CA THR A 122 0.87 50.32 19.70
C THR A 122 1.86 50.85 20.78
N PRO A 123 3.16 50.42 20.97
CA PRO A 123 4.02 49.49 20.18
C PRO A 123 5.06 48.59 20.94
N SER A 124 5.94 47.94 20.16
CA SER A 124 7.29 47.37 20.49
C SER A 124 7.36 45.99 21.18
N SER A 125 8.36 45.11 20.93
CA SER A 125 9.34 45.04 19.83
C SER A 125 10.01 43.65 19.71
N THR A 126 10.49 43.37 18.48
CA THR A 126 11.42 42.35 17.91
C THR A 126 12.61 41.86 18.78
N PRO A 127 13.37 40.77 18.42
CA PRO A 127 13.85 40.46 17.05
C PRO A 127 13.96 39.00 16.55
N SER A 128 14.07 38.89 15.22
CA SER A 128 14.84 37.87 14.49
C SER A 128 15.90 38.54 13.60
N SER A 129 16.78 37.76 12.96
CA SER A 129 17.91 38.21 12.13
C SER A 129 18.30 37.07 11.15
N THR A 130 18.77 37.25 9.90
CA THR A 130 18.71 38.33 8.87
C THR A 130 18.98 37.63 7.51
N PRO A 131 18.61 38.19 6.34
CA PRO A 131 19.66 38.52 5.35
C PRO A 131 19.38 39.80 4.53
N SER A 132 20.38 40.27 3.78
CA SER A 132 20.45 41.63 3.21
C SER A 132 20.36 41.73 1.67
N SER A 133 19.41 42.57 1.20
CA SER A 133 19.52 43.63 0.15
C SER A 133 20.25 43.38 -1.18
N THR A 134 19.63 43.36 -2.39
CA THR A 134 18.98 44.45 -3.21
C THR A 134 19.93 45.47 -3.89
N PRO A 135 19.52 46.22 -4.96
CA PRO A 135 18.50 45.98 -6.01
C PRO A 135 18.98 46.33 -7.47
N SER A 136 18.06 46.27 -8.45
CA SER A 136 18.23 46.67 -9.86
C SER A 136 17.82 48.13 -10.17
N SER A 137 18.12 48.59 -11.39
CA SER A 137 17.25 49.52 -12.13
C SER A 137 17.43 49.44 -13.67
N THR A 138 16.32 49.49 -14.41
CA THR A 138 16.23 49.54 -15.89
C THR A 138 16.13 51.01 -16.34
N PRO A 139 16.40 51.34 -17.62
CA PRO A 139 15.26 51.61 -18.53
C PRO A 139 15.46 51.19 -20.01
N SER A 140 14.35 51.24 -20.76
CA SER A 140 14.13 50.84 -22.16
C SER A 140 14.60 51.83 -23.23
N PHE A 141 14.80 51.39 -24.48
CA PHE A 141 14.23 51.97 -25.73
C PHE A 141 14.50 51.06 -26.98
N THR A 142 13.89 51.38 -28.14
CA THR A 142 13.57 50.44 -29.25
C THR A 142 14.29 50.66 -30.59
N SER A 143 14.55 49.57 -31.36
CA SER A 143 14.71 49.47 -32.85
C SER A 143 15.87 50.27 -33.53
N THR A 144 16.56 49.87 -34.62
CA THR A 144 16.35 48.82 -35.67
C THR A 144 17.70 48.42 -36.35
N SER A 145 17.69 47.36 -37.17
CA SER A 145 18.76 46.73 -38.00
C SER A 145 19.78 47.59 -38.80
N THR A 146 21.05 47.14 -38.94
CA THR A 146 21.64 46.58 -40.21
C THR A 146 23.13 46.11 -40.17
N SER A 147 23.41 45.01 -40.92
CA SER A 147 24.65 44.61 -41.66
C SER A 147 26.08 44.63 -41.07
N THR A 148 26.62 43.41 -40.85
CA THR A 148 27.95 42.85 -41.25
C THR A 148 29.24 43.69 -41.32
N SER A 149 30.28 43.20 -40.65
CA SER A 149 31.64 43.04 -41.23
C SER A 149 32.40 41.86 -40.59
N THR A 150 33.29 41.22 -41.35
CA THR A 150 34.01 39.98 -41.01
C THR A 150 35.40 40.23 -40.42
N SER A 151 35.82 39.40 -39.46
CA SER A 151 37.25 39.14 -39.20
C SER A 151 37.51 37.70 -38.72
N THR A 152 38.22 36.97 -39.59
CA THR A 152 38.95 35.70 -39.43
C THR A 152 39.08 35.06 -38.04
N SER A 153 38.54 33.84 -37.91
CA SER A 153 38.87 32.89 -36.83
C SER A 153 40.19 32.16 -37.09
N THR A 154 41.15 32.27 -36.18
CA THR A 154 42.26 31.31 -36.08
C THR A 154 41.79 30.04 -35.38
N SER A 155 41.49 29.00 -36.15
CA SER A 155 41.11 27.68 -35.62
C SER A 155 42.28 27.02 -34.91
N SER A 156 42.35 27.15 -33.59
CA SER A 156 43.15 26.25 -32.77
C SER A 156 42.47 24.88 -32.79
N PHE A 157 43.05 23.92 -33.50
CA PHE A 157 42.65 22.52 -33.38
C PHE A 157 43.07 22.02 -32.01
N THR A 158 42.18 22.16 -31.02
CA THR A 158 42.25 21.31 -29.83
C THR A 158 41.99 19.89 -30.30
N SER A 159 43.04 19.07 -30.29
CA SER A 159 42.89 17.63 -30.42
C SER A 159 42.03 17.16 -29.24
N SER A 160 40.74 16.93 -29.49
CA SER A 160 39.88 16.21 -28.56
C SER A 160 40.54 14.87 -28.29
N VAL A 161 41.00 14.64 -27.06
CA VAL A 161 41.49 13.33 -26.65
C VAL A 161 40.32 12.37 -26.82
N SER A 162 40.42 11.41 -27.74
CA SER A 162 39.44 10.34 -27.82
C SER A 162 39.51 9.56 -26.52
N LEU A 163 38.35 9.45 -25.87
CA LEU A 163 38.16 8.58 -24.72
C LEU A 163 37.44 7.30 -25.16
N PRO A 164 37.52 6.22 -24.37
CA PRO A 164 36.56 5.13 -24.46
C PRO A 164 35.14 5.64 -24.12
N ASP A 165 34.15 4.82 -24.42
CA ASP A 165 32.74 5.04 -24.06
C ASP A 165 32.12 3.66 -23.88
N LEU A 166 31.98 3.22 -22.62
CA LEU A 166 31.43 1.94 -22.23
C LEU A 166 29.91 2.01 -22.15
N VAL A 167 29.27 0.94 -22.60
CA VAL A 167 27.83 0.71 -22.42
C VAL A 167 27.58 -0.72 -21.98
N GLY A 168 26.59 -0.89 -21.10
CA GLY A 168 26.05 -2.18 -20.72
C GLY A 168 24.90 -2.60 -21.64
N SER A 169 24.77 -3.91 -21.84
CA SER A 169 23.54 -4.55 -22.32
C SER A 169 23.41 -5.94 -21.72
N PHE A 170 22.19 -6.47 -21.62
CA PHE A 170 21.97 -7.83 -21.12
C PHE A 170 22.11 -8.88 -22.23
N GLY A 171 22.75 -10.00 -21.88
CA GLY A 171 22.79 -11.23 -22.67
C GLY A 171 21.73 -12.23 -22.17
N THR A 172 22.12 -13.50 -22.01
CA THR A 172 21.24 -14.48 -21.37
C THR A 172 21.00 -14.16 -19.89
N ILE A 173 19.73 -14.11 -19.48
CA ILE A 173 19.31 -14.03 -18.08
C ILE A 173 18.66 -15.37 -17.71
N ASN A 174 19.16 -16.01 -16.65
CA ASN A 174 18.58 -17.18 -16.03
C ASN A 174 18.04 -16.76 -14.66
N LEU A 175 16.73 -16.57 -14.56
CA LEU A 175 16.07 -16.29 -13.29
C LEU A 175 16.07 -17.53 -12.39
N PRO A 176 15.98 -17.36 -11.05
CA PRO A 176 15.82 -18.49 -10.15
C PRO A 176 14.53 -19.25 -10.44
N SER A 177 14.60 -20.58 -10.46
CA SER A 177 13.44 -21.45 -10.72
C SER A 177 12.48 -21.59 -9.52
N THR A 178 12.78 -20.92 -8.41
CA THR A 178 11.99 -20.93 -7.17
C THR A 178 11.99 -19.54 -6.54
N VAL A 179 10.89 -19.15 -5.91
CA VAL A 179 10.78 -17.92 -5.09
C VAL A 179 11.36 -18.03 -3.67
N ASN A 180 12.17 -19.05 -3.39
CA ASN A 180 12.78 -19.22 -2.08
C ASN A 180 13.89 -18.18 -1.83
N PHE A 181 14.02 -17.70 -0.60
CA PHE A 181 15.20 -16.91 -0.21
C PHE A 181 16.48 -17.72 -0.39
N GLY A 182 17.53 -17.05 -0.86
CA GLY A 182 18.77 -17.72 -1.25
C GLY A 182 18.74 -18.38 -2.64
N ALA A 183 17.62 -18.32 -3.37
CA ALA A 183 17.53 -18.90 -4.70
C ALA A 183 18.52 -18.25 -5.68
N GLN A 184 19.09 -19.08 -6.55
CA GLN A 184 20.22 -18.71 -7.39
C GLN A 184 19.76 -18.33 -8.80
N GLY A 185 20.31 -17.23 -9.31
CA GLY A 185 20.11 -16.76 -10.67
C GLY A 185 21.43 -16.29 -11.28
N SER A 186 21.39 -15.96 -12.57
CA SER A 186 22.54 -15.39 -13.27
C SER A 186 22.12 -14.47 -14.39
N ALA A 187 22.81 -13.33 -14.54
CA ALA A 187 22.67 -12.48 -15.72
C ALA A 187 24.01 -12.37 -16.45
N GLN A 188 23.97 -12.44 -17.78
CA GLN A 188 25.09 -12.00 -18.62
C GLN A 188 24.99 -10.49 -18.84
N VAL A 189 26.08 -9.77 -18.57
CA VAL A 189 26.23 -8.36 -18.93
C VAL A 189 27.30 -8.26 -20.02
N ILE A 190 26.92 -7.73 -21.16
CA ILE A 190 27.80 -7.47 -22.31
C ILE A 190 28.25 -6.02 -22.19
N VAL A 191 29.52 -5.85 -21.81
CA VAL A 191 30.20 -4.54 -21.74
C VAL A 191 30.78 -4.26 -23.11
N THR A 192 30.40 -3.15 -23.74
CA THR A 192 30.87 -2.76 -25.08
C THR A 192 31.52 -1.38 -25.04
N ASN A 193 32.72 -1.23 -25.63
CA ASN A 193 33.31 0.07 -25.86
C ASN A 193 32.83 0.63 -27.21
N GLN A 194 31.82 1.49 -27.20
CA GLN A 194 31.34 2.21 -28.40
C GLN A 194 32.18 3.46 -28.75
N GLY A 195 33.12 3.81 -27.88
CA GLY A 195 34.02 4.95 -28.03
C GLY A 195 35.11 4.75 -29.09
N GLN A 196 36.01 5.72 -29.20
CA GLN A 196 37.05 5.74 -30.24
C GLN A 196 38.47 5.43 -29.73
N ALA A 197 38.69 5.48 -28.42
CA ALA A 197 39.93 5.02 -27.79
C ALA A 197 39.74 3.69 -27.05
N ILE A 198 40.85 3.10 -26.60
CA ILE A 198 40.86 1.82 -25.91
C ILE A 198 40.36 1.97 -24.45
N ALA A 199 39.40 1.15 -24.04
CA ALA A 199 38.98 1.05 -22.65
C ALA A 199 39.91 0.06 -21.94
N SER A 200 40.91 0.57 -21.22
CA SER A 200 41.96 -0.22 -20.58
C SER A 200 42.14 0.16 -19.12
N GLY A 201 41.73 -0.71 -18.21
CA GLY A 201 41.83 -0.48 -16.76
C GLY A 201 40.95 -1.41 -15.94
N PRO A 202 41.02 -1.32 -14.60
CA PRO A 202 40.08 -2.00 -13.72
C PRO A 202 38.68 -1.41 -13.91
N SER A 203 37.68 -2.27 -14.03
CA SER A 203 36.27 -1.91 -14.08
C SER A 203 35.45 -2.87 -13.22
N THR A 204 34.40 -2.34 -12.58
CA THR A 204 33.49 -3.14 -11.74
C THR A 204 32.08 -3.06 -12.29
N VAL A 205 31.50 -4.21 -12.63
CA VAL A 205 30.08 -4.30 -12.98
C VAL A 205 29.29 -4.70 -11.74
N LYS A 206 28.26 -3.92 -11.39
CA LYS A 206 27.32 -4.21 -10.31
C LYS A 206 25.98 -4.61 -10.90
N LEU A 207 25.35 -5.64 -10.34
CA LEU A 207 24.00 -6.08 -10.69
C LEU A 207 23.06 -5.79 -9.51
N TYR A 208 22.00 -5.04 -9.79
CA TYR A 208 20.97 -4.66 -8.82
C TYR A 208 19.62 -5.28 -9.19
N ILE A 209 18.74 -5.36 -8.20
CA ILE A 209 17.31 -5.64 -8.38
C ILE A 209 16.52 -4.40 -7.98
N SER A 210 15.57 -4.01 -8.84
CA SER A 210 14.88 -2.71 -8.78
C SER A 210 13.39 -2.84 -9.09
N THR A 211 12.60 -1.89 -8.59
CA THR A 211 11.15 -1.81 -8.78
C THR A 211 10.73 -0.95 -9.98
N ASP A 212 11.59 -0.03 -10.43
CA ASP A 212 11.29 0.96 -11.48
C ASP A 212 12.32 1.00 -12.61
N GLY A 213 13.49 0.37 -12.43
CA GLY A 213 14.53 0.25 -13.47
C GLY A 213 15.58 1.36 -13.45
N GLU A 214 15.52 2.25 -12.45
CA GLU A 214 16.50 3.30 -12.17
C GLU A 214 17.30 2.95 -10.90
N ILE A 215 18.57 3.38 -10.80
CA ILE A 215 19.40 3.05 -9.62
C ILE A 215 19.10 4.00 -8.47
N ASP A 216 18.52 3.46 -7.40
CA ASP A 216 17.97 4.22 -6.28
C ASP A 216 18.19 3.48 -4.93
N SER A 217 17.77 4.08 -3.81
CA SER A 217 17.98 3.52 -2.46
C SER A 217 17.04 2.37 -2.04
N ASN A 218 16.05 1.98 -2.86
CA ASN A 218 15.24 0.77 -2.67
C ASN A 218 15.97 -0.46 -3.21
N ASP A 219 16.86 -0.26 -4.18
CA ASP A 219 17.49 -1.35 -4.90
C ASP A 219 18.45 -2.12 -4.00
N ALA A 220 18.44 -3.44 -4.13
CA ALA A 220 19.47 -4.25 -3.52
C ALA A 220 20.52 -4.67 -4.57
N LEU A 221 21.78 -4.52 -4.19
CA LEU A 221 22.90 -5.12 -4.91
C LEU A 221 22.80 -6.65 -4.80
N LEU A 222 22.55 -7.32 -5.92
CA LEU A 222 22.51 -8.78 -6.02
C LEU A 222 23.92 -9.37 -5.99
N THR A 223 24.83 -8.79 -6.77
CA THR A 223 26.22 -9.27 -6.94
C THR A 223 27.08 -8.22 -7.64
N SER A 224 28.39 -8.38 -7.64
CA SER A 224 29.32 -7.58 -8.43
C SER A 224 30.51 -8.38 -8.94
N VAL A 225 31.07 -7.96 -10.08
CA VAL A 225 32.24 -8.57 -10.71
C VAL A 225 33.21 -7.48 -11.11
N SER A 226 34.43 -7.52 -10.58
CA SER A 226 35.54 -6.65 -11.01
C SER A 226 36.45 -7.39 -11.98
N THR A 227 36.86 -6.72 -13.06
CA THR A 227 37.76 -7.25 -14.08
C THR A 227 38.68 -6.14 -14.60
N ASN A 228 39.80 -6.48 -15.25
CA ASN A 228 40.55 -5.51 -16.03
C ASN A 228 40.07 -5.56 -17.48
N LEU A 229 39.42 -4.49 -17.94
CA LEU A 229 39.03 -4.32 -19.34
C LEU A 229 40.25 -3.97 -20.19
N ASN A 230 40.19 -4.38 -21.45
CA ASN A 230 41.13 -4.01 -22.50
C ASN A 230 40.41 -4.12 -23.86
N LEU A 231 39.43 -3.23 -24.08
CA LEU A 231 38.52 -3.26 -25.23
C LEU A 231 38.90 -2.18 -26.23
N ASN A 232 39.23 -2.57 -27.46
CA ASN A 232 39.35 -1.62 -28.57
C ASN A 232 37.97 -1.03 -28.93
N ALA A 233 37.96 0.06 -29.70
CA ALA A 233 36.73 0.63 -30.25
C ALA A 233 35.87 -0.45 -30.95
N GLY A 234 34.59 -0.51 -30.60
CA GLY A 234 33.62 -1.49 -31.09
C GLY A 234 33.75 -2.91 -30.51
N GLN A 235 34.65 -3.17 -29.56
CA GLN A 235 34.78 -4.48 -28.93
C GLN A 235 33.93 -4.62 -27.67
N SER A 236 33.45 -5.85 -27.44
CA SER A 236 32.66 -6.23 -26.28
C SER A 236 33.28 -7.39 -25.50
N VAL A 237 32.96 -7.48 -24.21
CA VAL A 237 33.19 -8.66 -23.37
C VAL A 237 31.91 -9.02 -22.62
N THR A 238 31.58 -10.31 -22.57
CA THR A 238 30.46 -10.83 -21.78
C THR A 238 30.96 -11.27 -20.41
N LEU A 239 30.38 -10.69 -19.35
CA LEU A 239 30.62 -11.06 -17.96
C LEU A 239 29.41 -11.85 -17.45
N ASN A 240 29.65 -12.96 -16.74
CA ASN A 240 28.59 -13.75 -16.11
C ASN A 240 28.48 -13.35 -14.63
N LEU A 241 27.36 -12.76 -14.25
CA LEU A 241 27.07 -12.30 -12.89
C LEU A 241 26.08 -13.28 -12.24
N GLY A 242 26.62 -14.23 -11.47
CA GLY A 242 25.83 -15.14 -10.63
C GLY A 242 25.48 -14.50 -9.29
N TYR A 243 24.24 -14.70 -8.84
CA TYR A 243 23.73 -14.22 -7.56
C TYR A 243 22.94 -15.32 -6.85
N ASN A 244 22.88 -15.23 -5.52
CA ASN A 244 22.27 -16.23 -4.62
C ASN A 244 21.28 -15.57 -3.65
N ASN A 245 20.66 -14.47 -4.05
CA ASN A 245 19.99 -13.55 -3.12
C ASN A 245 18.84 -12.81 -3.82
N ASN A 246 17.69 -13.45 -4.00
CA ASN A 246 16.45 -12.68 -4.10
C ASN A 246 16.17 -12.08 -2.71
N THR A 247 16.36 -10.78 -2.62
CA THR A 247 16.40 -9.99 -1.39
C THR A 247 15.02 -9.60 -0.88
N SER A 248 14.93 -9.29 0.41
CA SER A 248 13.69 -8.84 1.07
C SER A 248 13.10 -7.52 0.56
N VAL A 249 13.86 -6.77 -0.25
CA VAL A 249 13.47 -5.42 -0.70
C VAL A 249 12.37 -5.40 -1.76
N ILE A 250 12.20 -6.47 -2.55
CA ILE A 250 11.10 -6.59 -3.52
C ILE A 250 10.12 -7.72 -3.15
N ALA A 251 8.86 -7.57 -3.54
CA ALA A 251 7.90 -8.67 -3.54
C ALA A 251 8.04 -9.52 -4.83
N PRO A 252 7.60 -10.79 -4.84
CA PRO A 252 7.55 -11.59 -6.07
C PRO A 252 6.65 -10.96 -7.13
N GLY A 253 7.05 -11.04 -8.39
CA GLY A 253 6.34 -10.46 -9.54
C GLY A 253 7.29 -10.10 -10.67
N ALA A 254 6.86 -9.13 -11.48
CA ALA A 254 7.70 -8.39 -12.43
C ALA A 254 8.62 -7.39 -11.70
N TYR A 255 9.90 -7.37 -12.05
CA TYR A 255 10.92 -6.46 -11.51
C TYR A 255 12.01 -6.17 -12.54
N PHE A 256 12.88 -5.19 -12.27
CA PHE A 256 14.01 -4.88 -13.12
C PHE A 256 15.30 -5.49 -12.56
N LEU A 257 16.12 -6.05 -13.45
CA LEU A 257 17.56 -6.19 -13.22
C LEU A 257 18.26 -4.98 -13.79
N ILE A 258 19.13 -4.34 -13.02
CA ILE A 258 19.96 -3.23 -13.49
C ILE A 258 21.43 -3.61 -13.45
N ALA A 259 22.14 -3.46 -14.56
CA ALA A 259 23.58 -3.58 -14.63
C ALA A 259 24.22 -2.20 -14.75
N GLN A 260 25.08 -1.86 -13.78
CA GLN A 260 25.94 -0.68 -13.84
C GLN A 260 27.33 -1.12 -14.26
N VAL A 261 27.73 -0.74 -15.48
CA VAL A 261 29.11 -0.84 -15.98
C VAL A 261 29.96 0.26 -15.36
N ASP A 262 31.26 -0.01 -15.23
CA ASP A 262 32.25 0.83 -14.54
C ASP A 262 31.73 1.55 -13.28
N ALA A 263 31.06 0.81 -12.41
CA ALA A 263 30.27 1.31 -11.28
C ALA A 263 31.07 2.02 -10.16
N ASN A 264 32.36 2.27 -10.39
CA ASN A 264 33.29 2.98 -9.52
C ASN A 264 34.00 4.15 -10.27
N ASN A 265 33.64 4.41 -11.53
CA ASN A 265 34.19 5.43 -12.44
C ASN A 265 35.73 5.42 -12.45
N GLN A 266 36.29 4.27 -12.80
CA GLN A 266 37.73 3.96 -12.79
C GLN A 266 38.38 4.09 -14.18
N ILE A 267 37.60 3.95 -15.24
CA ILE A 267 37.99 4.25 -16.62
C ILE A 267 37.33 5.59 -16.96
N ALA A 268 38.10 6.57 -17.39
CA ALA A 268 37.56 7.89 -17.74
C ALA A 268 36.96 7.88 -19.15
N GLU A 269 35.70 8.28 -19.28
CA GLU A 269 34.88 8.00 -20.45
C GLU A 269 34.45 9.26 -21.20
N GLN A 270 34.01 9.11 -22.46
CA GLN A 270 33.42 10.22 -23.22
C GLN A 270 32.06 10.63 -22.66
N LEU A 271 31.29 9.66 -22.15
CA LEU A 271 30.01 9.85 -21.49
C LEU A 271 29.94 8.88 -20.32
N GLU A 272 29.69 9.40 -19.12
CA GLU A 272 29.67 8.61 -17.87
C GLU A 272 28.24 8.16 -17.50
N THR A 273 27.23 8.66 -18.23
CA THR A 273 25.80 8.56 -17.87
C THR A 273 25.03 7.45 -18.60
N ASN A 274 25.69 6.74 -19.52
CA ASN A 274 25.15 5.63 -20.33
C ASN A 274 25.70 4.26 -19.88
N ASN A 275 26.42 4.23 -18.76
CA ASN A 275 26.95 3.02 -18.13
C ASN A 275 25.89 2.13 -17.46
N VAL A 276 24.65 2.60 -17.33
CA VAL A 276 23.53 1.88 -16.71
C VAL A 276 22.62 1.30 -17.79
N THR A 277 22.27 0.02 -17.65
CA THR A 277 21.25 -0.65 -18.46
C THR A 277 20.30 -1.42 -17.55
N SER A 278 19.00 -1.41 -17.84
CA SER A 278 18.00 -2.15 -17.08
C SER A 278 17.17 -3.04 -18.01
N GLN A 279 16.69 -4.16 -17.48
CA GLN A 279 15.88 -5.15 -18.18
C GLN A 279 14.76 -5.62 -17.25
N LEU A 280 13.52 -5.46 -17.71
CA LEU A 280 12.35 -6.05 -17.04
C LEU A 280 12.44 -7.58 -17.13
N VAL A 281 12.15 -8.24 -16.03
CA VAL A 281 12.07 -9.69 -15.89
C VAL A 281 10.91 -10.06 -14.97
N SER A 282 10.23 -11.17 -15.27
CA SER A 282 9.10 -11.66 -14.47
C SER A 282 9.40 -13.05 -13.92
N GLY A 283 9.10 -13.25 -12.63
CA GLY A 283 9.37 -14.50 -11.93
C GLY A 283 8.65 -15.70 -12.55
N LEU A 284 9.20 -16.90 -12.36
CA LEU A 284 8.45 -18.11 -12.72
C LEU A 284 7.18 -18.23 -11.85
N ASN A 285 6.09 -18.69 -12.46
CA ASN A 285 4.77 -18.82 -11.86
C ASN A 285 4.13 -17.50 -11.37
N THR A 286 4.62 -16.32 -11.77
CA THR A 286 3.90 -15.06 -11.56
C THR A 286 2.78 -14.89 -12.61
N ASN A 287 1.90 -13.94 -12.36
CA ASN A 287 0.85 -13.50 -13.27
C ASN A 287 0.44 -12.08 -12.89
N ALA A 288 -0.35 -11.43 -13.75
CA ALA A 288 -0.74 -10.02 -13.61
C ALA A 288 -1.31 -9.63 -12.23
N ILE A 289 -1.85 -10.55 -11.42
CA ILE A 289 -2.31 -10.24 -10.06
C ILE A 289 -1.15 -10.17 -9.07
N ILE A 290 -0.22 -11.12 -9.12
CA ILE A 290 1.03 -11.08 -8.35
C ILE A 290 1.80 -9.80 -8.72
N ASP A 291 1.95 -9.54 -10.02
CA ASP A 291 2.71 -8.38 -10.51
C ASP A 291 2.06 -7.06 -10.05
N TRP A 292 0.73 -6.91 -10.18
CA TRP A 292 0.04 -5.69 -9.75
C TRP A 292 -0.11 -5.54 -8.24
N ASN A 293 -0.05 -6.64 -7.48
CA ASN A 293 0.04 -6.58 -6.03
C ASN A 293 1.45 -6.11 -5.60
N ALA A 294 2.52 -6.60 -6.23
CA ALA A 294 3.88 -6.10 -6.03
C ALA A 294 4.03 -4.62 -6.42
N ILE A 295 3.47 -4.21 -7.57
CA ILE A 295 3.43 -2.80 -8.01
C ILE A 295 2.71 -1.90 -6.97
N ALA A 296 1.63 -2.38 -6.34
CA ALA A 296 0.96 -1.66 -5.27
C ALA A 296 1.87 -1.44 -4.05
N LEU A 297 2.58 -2.48 -3.60
CA LEU A 297 3.54 -2.38 -2.48
C LEU A 297 4.70 -1.43 -2.79
N ASN A 298 5.22 -1.48 -4.03
CA ASN A 298 6.29 -0.59 -4.49
C ASN A 298 5.82 0.87 -4.54
N ALA A 299 4.59 1.14 -5.02
CA ALA A 299 4.01 2.48 -5.04
C ALA A 299 3.77 3.04 -3.61
N ILE A 300 3.39 2.19 -2.66
CA ILE A 300 3.27 2.53 -1.23
C ILE A 300 4.62 2.95 -0.64
N GLN A 301 5.68 2.19 -0.90
CA GLN A 301 7.05 2.50 -0.49
C GLN A 301 7.57 3.81 -1.13
N ALA A 302 7.26 4.02 -2.41
CA ALA A 302 7.64 5.24 -3.14
C ALA A 302 6.93 6.51 -2.62
N GLU A 303 5.65 6.43 -2.22
CA GLU A 303 4.99 7.52 -1.46
C GLU A 303 5.71 7.77 -0.14
N GLY A 304 6.17 6.71 0.54
CA GLY A 304 7.00 6.76 1.74
C GLY A 304 8.24 7.63 1.58
N LYS A 305 9.09 7.26 0.62
CA LYS A 305 10.30 8.03 0.23
C LYS A 305 10.00 9.47 -0.13
N ALA A 306 8.89 9.70 -0.84
CA ALA A 306 8.47 11.03 -1.24
C ALA A 306 7.82 11.87 -0.12
N GLY A 307 7.87 11.41 1.14
CA GLY A 307 7.36 12.11 2.32
C GLY A 307 5.84 12.04 2.49
N ARG A 308 5.16 11.17 1.74
CA ARG A 308 3.68 11.00 1.68
C ARG A 308 3.22 9.62 2.18
N GLY A 309 4.06 8.94 2.95
CA GLY A 309 3.91 7.51 3.28
C GLY A 309 2.52 7.08 3.75
N VAL A 310 2.01 6.02 3.13
CA VAL A 310 0.65 5.52 3.36
C VAL A 310 0.56 4.84 4.74
N GLY A 311 -0.30 5.34 5.63
CA GLY A 311 -0.48 4.78 6.97
C GLY A 311 -1.23 3.43 6.98
N PRO A 312 -1.18 2.65 8.08
CA PRO A 312 -1.80 1.32 8.17
C PRO A 312 -3.30 1.32 7.86
N THR A 313 -4.02 2.38 8.25
CA THR A 313 -5.44 2.59 7.98
C THR A 313 -5.74 2.74 6.48
N VAL A 314 -5.16 3.77 5.85
CA VAL A 314 -5.38 4.08 4.43
C VAL A 314 -4.83 2.97 3.53
N GLY A 315 -3.72 2.34 3.94
CA GLY A 315 -3.03 1.32 3.18
C GLY A 315 -3.75 -0.03 3.12
N SER A 316 -4.29 -0.53 4.24
CA SER A 316 -5.10 -1.76 4.21
C SER A 316 -6.37 -1.55 3.37
N ARG A 317 -7.02 -0.38 3.48
CA ARG A 317 -8.15 0.01 2.61
C ARG A 317 -7.75 0.10 1.13
N LEU A 318 -6.56 0.61 0.81
CA LEU A 318 -6.06 0.68 -0.56
C LEU A 318 -5.90 -0.73 -1.15
N MET A 319 -5.22 -1.63 -0.44
CA MET A 319 -5.02 -3.00 -0.89
C MET A 319 -6.36 -3.72 -1.07
N ALA A 320 -7.31 -3.57 -0.14
CA ALA A 320 -8.65 -4.13 -0.28
C ALA A 320 -9.39 -3.62 -1.52
N LEU A 321 -9.31 -2.32 -1.80
CA LEU A 321 -9.94 -1.71 -2.97
C LEU A 321 -9.34 -2.21 -4.29
N VAL A 322 -8.01 -2.36 -4.37
CA VAL A 322 -7.33 -2.95 -5.53
C VAL A 322 -7.76 -4.40 -5.72
N SER A 323 -7.67 -5.22 -4.66
CA SER A 323 -7.94 -6.66 -4.76
C SER A 323 -9.40 -6.99 -5.08
N THR A 324 -10.37 -6.26 -4.52
CA THR A 324 -11.80 -6.44 -4.88
C THR A 324 -12.11 -6.00 -6.31
N ALA A 325 -11.52 -4.90 -6.80
CA ALA A 325 -11.69 -4.49 -8.20
C ALA A 325 -11.11 -5.53 -9.18
N VAL A 326 -9.95 -6.10 -8.85
CA VAL A 326 -9.34 -7.20 -9.61
C VAL A 326 -10.20 -8.47 -9.53
N TYR A 327 -10.68 -8.86 -8.35
CA TYR A 327 -11.55 -10.04 -8.18
C TYR A 327 -12.83 -9.95 -9.00
N ASP A 328 -13.54 -8.83 -8.95
CA ASP A 328 -14.75 -8.61 -9.75
C ASP A 328 -14.45 -8.57 -11.26
N THR A 329 -13.30 -8.01 -11.64
CA THR A 329 -12.84 -8.04 -13.03
C THR A 329 -12.60 -9.46 -13.52
N VAL A 330 -11.99 -10.32 -12.70
CA VAL A 330 -11.71 -11.73 -13.04
C VAL A 330 -13.00 -12.55 -13.11
N ASN A 331 -13.92 -12.37 -12.16
CA ASN A 331 -15.20 -13.07 -12.15
C ASN A 331 -16.16 -12.62 -13.28
N ALA A 332 -15.96 -11.44 -13.85
CA ALA A 332 -16.68 -11.05 -15.06
C ALA A 332 -16.38 -11.93 -16.28
N PHE A 333 -15.24 -12.65 -16.30
CA PHE A 333 -14.92 -13.64 -17.33
C PHE A 333 -15.39 -15.06 -16.98
N ASN A 334 -15.71 -15.35 -15.71
CA ASN A 334 -16.17 -16.66 -15.27
C ASN A 334 -17.52 -16.57 -14.56
N THR A 335 -18.58 -16.92 -15.28
CA THR A 335 -19.95 -16.79 -14.76
C THR A 335 -20.29 -17.69 -13.56
N THR A 336 -19.43 -18.67 -13.26
CA THR A 336 -19.63 -19.71 -12.22
C THR A 336 -19.44 -19.19 -10.79
N PHE A 337 -18.64 -18.13 -10.59
CA PHE A 337 -18.37 -17.57 -9.27
C PHE A 337 -19.11 -16.23 -9.07
N PRO A 338 -19.57 -15.93 -7.84
CA PRO A 338 -20.19 -14.65 -7.55
C PRO A 338 -19.14 -13.52 -7.54
N SER A 339 -19.45 -12.40 -8.19
CA SER A 339 -18.75 -11.15 -7.91
C SER A 339 -19.01 -10.70 -6.47
N TYR A 340 -18.04 -10.02 -5.87
CA TYR A 340 -18.15 -9.39 -4.57
C TYR A 340 -19.10 -8.18 -4.60
N ALA A 341 -18.94 -7.26 -5.57
CA ALA A 341 -19.81 -6.09 -5.67
C ALA A 341 -20.15 -5.67 -7.11
N VAL A 342 -19.18 -5.71 -8.02
CA VAL A 342 -19.35 -5.33 -9.43
C VAL A 342 -19.69 -6.57 -10.26
N ASN A 343 -20.99 -6.80 -10.46
CA ASN A 343 -21.54 -7.99 -11.10
C ASN A 343 -21.87 -7.76 -12.59
N VAL A 344 -20.83 -7.72 -13.43
CA VAL A 344 -20.92 -7.54 -14.89
C VAL A 344 -20.33 -8.74 -15.64
N ASN A 345 -20.60 -8.86 -16.94
CA ASN A 345 -19.90 -9.82 -17.81
C ASN A 345 -18.85 -9.10 -18.66
N ALA A 346 -17.68 -9.71 -18.84
CA ALA A 346 -16.66 -9.22 -19.76
C ALA A 346 -17.15 -9.33 -21.22
N PRO A 347 -16.84 -8.35 -22.10
CA PRO A 347 -17.19 -8.44 -23.52
C PRO A 347 -16.50 -9.61 -24.22
N ALA A 348 -17.06 -10.10 -25.32
CA ALA A 348 -16.42 -11.15 -26.12
C ALA A 348 -15.11 -10.66 -26.76
N ASN A 349 -14.13 -11.57 -26.92
CA ASN A 349 -12.79 -11.29 -27.44
C ASN A 349 -12.06 -10.19 -26.65
N THR A 350 -11.98 -10.37 -25.33
CA THR A 350 -11.37 -9.44 -24.37
C THR A 350 -10.23 -10.17 -23.65
N SER A 351 -9.09 -9.50 -23.43
CA SER A 351 -7.97 -10.05 -22.65
C SER A 351 -8.26 -9.95 -21.16
N LEU A 352 -8.23 -11.10 -20.47
CA LEU A 352 -8.36 -11.15 -19.00
C LEU A 352 -7.17 -10.49 -18.30
N GLN A 353 -5.95 -10.73 -18.79
CA GLN A 353 -4.74 -10.16 -18.18
C GLN A 353 -4.72 -8.64 -18.32
N ALA A 354 -5.01 -8.10 -19.51
CA ALA A 354 -5.09 -6.66 -19.70
C ALA A 354 -6.21 -6.03 -18.84
N ALA A 355 -7.31 -6.75 -18.59
CA ALA A 355 -8.37 -6.28 -17.69
C ALA A 355 -7.92 -6.19 -16.22
N VAL A 356 -7.17 -7.17 -15.72
CA VAL A 356 -6.53 -7.10 -14.40
C VAL A 356 -5.62 -5.86 -14.30
N VAL A 357 -4.74 -5.65 -15.29
CA VAL A 357 -3.85 -4.48 -15.39
C VAL A 357 -4.66 -3.18 -15.31
N GLY A 358 -5.74 -3.06 -16.09
CA GLY A 358 -6.60 -1.87 -16.11
C GLY A 358 -7.30 -1.60 -14.77
N ALA A 359 -7.85 -2.64 -14.13
CA ALA A 359 -8.53 -2.50 -12.85
C ALA A 359 -7.59 -2.05 -11.73
N ALA A 360 -6.44 -2.71 -11.60
CA ALA A 360 -5.43 -2.39 -10.60
C ALA A 360 -4.83 -0.99 -10.84
N TYR A 361 -4.42 -0.68 -12.08
CA TYR A 361 -3.94 0.65 -12.45
C TYR A 361 -4.94 1.75 -12.11
N ARG A 362 -6.24 1.55 -12.41
CA ARG A 362 -7.25 2.58 -12.16
C ARG A 362 -7.41 2.90 -10.68
N VAL A 363 -7.41 1.90 -9.82
CA VAL A 363 -7.47 2.11 -8.36
C VAL A 363 -6.20 2.81 -7.89
N LEU A 364 -5.02 2.27 -8.22
CA LEU A 364 -3.73 2.81 -7.75
C LEU A 364 -3.50 4.25 -8.22
N SER A 365 -3.72 4.58 -9.49
CA SER A 365 -3.57 5.95 -10.03
C SER A 365 -4.54 6.96 -9.42
N THR A 366 -5.71 6.51 -8.96
CA THR A 366 -6.69 7.36 -8.28
C THR A 366 -6.31 7.60 -6.82
N GLN A 367 -5.85 6.58 -6.10
CA GLN A 367 -5.56 6.68 -4.66
C GLN A 367 -4.14 7.22 -4.40
N LEU A 368 -3.17 6.93 -5.27
CA LEU A 368 -1.76 7.34 -5.18
C LEU A 368 -1.33 8.21 -6.38
N PRO A 369 -1.96 9.38 -6.63
CA PRO A 369 -1.69 10.20 -7.82
C PRO A 369 -0.23 10.70 -7.91
N GLY A 370 0.51 10.71 -6.78
CA GLY A 370 1.94 11.02 -6.74
C GLY A 370 2.83 9.99 -7.45
N GLN A 371 2.32 8.78 -7.74
CA GLN A 371 3.04 7.69 -8.40
C GLN A 371 2.60 7.45 -9.85
N ASN A 372 1.83 8.35 -10.45
CA ASN A 372 1.29 8.15 -11.80
C ASN A 372 2.35 7.84 -12.88
N SER A 373 3.56 8.40 -12.78
CA SER A 373 4.64 8.09 -13.73
C SER A 373 5.12 6.64 -13.61
N LEU A 374 5.32 6.16 -12.39
CA LEU A 374 5.67 4.76 -12.10
C LEU A 374 4.55 3.82 -12.57
N LEU A 375 3.30 4.14 -12.23
CA LEU A 375 2.15 3.31 -12.57
C LEU A 375 1.91 3.22 -14.09
N LEU A 376 2.10 4.32 -14.85
CA LEU A 376 2.02 4.31 -16.31
C LEU A 376 3.15 3.48 -16.94
N GLN A 377 4.38 3.55 -16.41
CA GLN A 377 5.48 2.69 -16.86
C GLN A 377 5.14 1.21 -16.61
N GLN A 378 4.56 0.87 -15.46
CA GLN A 378 4.17 -0.50 -15.16
C GLN A 378 3.00 -1.01 -16.03
N VAL A 379 2.07 -0.14 -16.47
CA VAL A 379 1.10 -0.50 -17.52
C VAL A 379 1.80 -0.84 -18.84
N ALA A 380 2.76 -0.02 -19.28
CA ALA A 380 3.50 -0.27 -20.51
C ALA A 380 4.29 -1.60 -20.44
N ASN A 381 4.90 -1.87 -19.29
CA ASN A 381 5.59 -3.14 -18.98
C ASN A 381 4.63 -4.34 -19.10
N SER A 382 3.52 -4.35 -18.33
CA SER A 382 2.56 -5.47 -18.34
C SER A 382 1.96 -5.74 -19.72
N LEU A 383 1.66 -4.69 -20.50
CA LEU A 383 1.11 -4.81 -21.85
C LEU A 383 2.16 -5.20 -22.92
N ALA A 384 3.45 -5.22 -22.58
CA ALA A 384 4.49 -5.77 -23.45
C ALA A 384 4.68 -7.28 -23.24
N GLU A 385 4.35 -7.80 -22.05
CA GLU A 385 4.43 -9.23 -21.72
C GLU A 385 3.22 -10.02 -22.19
N ILE A 386 2.02 -9.41 -22.19
CA ILE A 386 0.79 -10.02 -22.73
C ILE A 386 0.95 -10.22 -24.25
N GLN A 387 0.53 -11.40 -24.74
CA GLN A 387 0.67 -11.84 -26.13
C GLN A 387 -0.69 -12.04 -26.83
N ASP A 388 -1.71 -11.31 -26.36
CA ASP A 388 -3.06 -11.39 -26.92
C ASP A 388 -3.16 -10.56 -28.21
N SER A 389 -4.31 -10.61 -28.89
CA SER A 389 -4.54 -9.64 -29.96
C SER A 389 -4.69 -8.22 -29.37
N ALA A 390 -4.10 -7.21 -30.00
CA ALA A 390 -4.16 -5.84 -29.53
C ALA A 390 -5.60 -5.28 -29.35
N THR A 391 -6.57 -5.79 -30.11
CA THR A 391 -8.00 -5.49 -29.90
C THR A 391 -8.52 -6.06 -28.57
N ALA A 392 -8.14 -7.29 -28.24
CA ALA A 392 -8.51 -7.93 -26.97
C ALA A 392 -7.82 -7.26 -25.78
N GLU A 393 -6.55 -6.86 -25.91
CA GLU A 393 -5.83 -6.07 -24.90
C GLU A 393 -6.49 -4.71 -24.65
N ASN A 394 -6.78 -3.97 -25.73
CA ASN A 394 -7.49 -2.69 -25.64
C ASN A 394 -8.84 -2.81 -24.94
N ARG A 395 -9.66 -3.80 -25.33
CA ARG A 395 -10.95 -4.08 -24.67
C ARG A 395 -10.75 -4.47 -23.21
N GLY A 396 -9.76 -5.33 -22.93
CA GLY A 396 -9.43 -5.80 -21.60
C GLY A 396 -9.10 -4.66 -20.66
N PHE A 397 -8.05 -3.90 -20.98
CA PHE A 397 -7.60 -2.76 -20.19
C PHE A 397 -8.74 -1.79 -19.88
N ASN A 398 -9.50 -1.38 -20.89
CA ASN A 398 -10.62 -0.45 -20.70
C ASN A 398 -11.78 -1.04 -19.88
N PHE A 399 -12.09 -2.34 -20.04
CA PHE A 399 -13.05 -3.03 -19.19
C PHE A 399 -12.59 -3.07 -17.72
N GLY A 400 -11.30 -3.30 -17.49
CA GLY A 400 -10.67 -3.19 -16.17
C GLY A 400 -10.80 -1.79 -15.56
N ILE A 401 -10.48 -0.74 -16.33
CA ILE A 401 -10.68 0.67 -15.92
C ILE A 401 -12.13 0.90 -15.47
N LEU A 402 -13.11 0.33 -16.18
CA LEU A 402 -14.54 0.45 -15.87
C LEU A 402 -14.90 -0.21 -14.54
N VAL A 403 -14.47 -1.46 -14.31
CA VAL A 403 -14.70 -2.16 -13.03
C VAL A 403 -14.01 -1.41 -11.88
N GLY A 404 -12.75 -0.99 -12.05
CA GLY A 404 -12.02 -0.18 -11.07
C GLY A 404 -12.73 1.13 -10.71
N ASN A 405 -13.30 1.84 -11.70
CA ASN A 405 -14.14 3.01 -11.45
C ASN A 405 -15.38 2.69 -10.61
N GLN A 406 -16.08 1.58 -10.88
CA GLN A 406 -17.25 1.17 -10.11
C GLN A 406 -16.86 0.80 -8.66
N SER A 407 -15.77 0.06 -8.46
CA SER A 407 -15.24 -0.28 -7.13
C SER A 407 -14.88 0.98 -6.32
N ILE A 408 -14.23 1.98 -6.93
CA ILE A 408 -13.96 3.28 -6.29
C ILE A 408 -15.27 3.97 -5.90
N ASN A 409 -16.23 4.06 -6.83
CA ASN A 409 -17.50 4.76 -6.62
C ASN A 409 -18.33 4.16 -5.48
N LEU A 410 -18.33 2.83 -5.34
CA LEU A 410 -18.96 2.11 -4.22
C LEU A 410 -18.36 2.50 -2.85
N ARG A 411 -17.11 2.97 -2.81
CA ARG A 411 -16.37 3.32 -1.59
C ARG A 411 -16.19 4.83 -1.39
N THR A 412 -16.74 5.69 -2.25
CA THR A 412 -16.60 7.17 -2.15
C THR A 412 -17.15 7.74 -0.83
N ASN A 413 -18.22 7.13 -0.29
CA ASN A 413 -18.90 7.57 0.94
C ASN A 413 -18.76 6.54 2.09
N ASP A 414 -17.68 5.75 2.08
CA ASP A 414 -17.46 4.70 3.08
C ASP A 414 -16.97 5.20 4.44
N GLY A 415 -16.87 6.52 4.64
CA GLY A 415 -16.39 7.14 5.88
C GLY A 415 -14.88 7.37 5.96
N SER A 416 -14.07 6.87 5.03
CA SER A 416 -12.60 6.97 5.10
C SER A 416 -12.05 8.40 4.93
N SER A 417 -12.89 9.33 4.47
CA SER A 417 -12.57 10.76 4.33
C SER A 417 -12.87 11.58 5.61
N ASN A 418 -13.34 10.95 6.69
CA ASN A 418 -13.67 11.64 7.93
C ASN A 418 -12.41 12.09 8.70
N ASN A 419 -11.97 13.30 8.41
CA ASN A 419 -10.84 13.97 9.06
C ASN A 419 -11.27 14.91 10.21
N THR A 420 -12.39 14.64 10.88
CA THR A 420 -12.80 15.41 12.07
C THR A 420 -11.69 15.36 13.13
N PRO A 421 -11.17 16.51 13.61
CA PRO A 421 -10.08 16.53 14.58
C PRO A 421 -10.41 15.80 15.89
N PHE A 422 -9.49 14.96 16.35
CA PHE A 422 -9.61 14.29 17.64
C PHE A 422 -9.40 15.27 18.79
N THR A 423 -10.25 15.19 19.81
CA THR A 423 -10.05 15.88 21.09
C THR A 423 -10.05 14.85 22.20
N ALA A 424 -8.90 14.64 22.84
CA ALA A 424 -8.78 13.71 23.95
C ALA A 424 -9.59 14.21 25.16
N PRO A 425 -10.33 13.33 25.88
CA PRO A 425 -11.02 13.70 27.10
C PRO A 425 -10.04 13.99 28.26
N SER A 426 -10.55 14.58 29.33
CA SER A 426 -9.83 14.70 30.59
C SER A 426 -9.74 13.33 31.29
N GLY A 427 -8.66 13.11 32.04
CA GLY A 427 -8.40 11.86 32.75
C GLY A 427 -6.90 11.56 32.84
N ALA A 428 -6.48 10.90 33.91
CA ALA A 428 -5.07 10.58 34.13
C ALA A 428 -4.59 9.46 33.17
N TYR A 429 -5.37 8.37 33.05
CA TYR A 429 -5.09 7.25 32.16
C TYR A 429 -5.87 7.38 30.85
N VAL A 430 -5.45 8.32 30.00
CA VAL A 430 -6.05 8.62 28.69
C VAL A 430 -4.92 8.99 27.73
N TRP A 431 -4.80 8.27 26.62
CA TRP A 431 -3.87 8.57 25.54
C TRP A 431 -4.10 9.96 24.94
N ARG A 432 -3.00 10.64 24.59
CA ARG A 432 -3.04 11.96 23.96
C ARG A 432 -2.02 12.00 22.82
N PRO A 433 -2.31 12.75 21.75
CA PRO A 433 -1.28 13.12 20.77
C PRO A 433 -0.10 13.78 21.46
N GLU A 434 1.09 13.47 20.97
CA GLU A 434 2.33 14.09 21.43
C GLU A 434 2.27 15.62 21.35
N THR A 435 2.95 16.30 22.27
CA THR A 435 2.94 17.78 22.31
C THR A 435 4.08 18.40 21.51
N LEU A 436 5.12 17.61 21.19
CA LEU A 436 6.35 18.03 20.53
C LEU A 436 6.85 16.92 19.57
N GLY A 437 7.83 17.25 18.73
CA GLY A 437 8.45 16.30 17.81
C GLY A 437 7.68 16.07 16.50
N PRO A 438 8.07 15.06 15.70
CA PRO A 438 7.54 14.83 14.35
C PRO A 438 6.03 14.53 14.29
N THR A 439 5.46 14.04 15.39
CA THR A 439 4.05 13.63 15.53
C THR A 439 3.23 14.57 16.42
N ALA A 440 3.72 15.79 16.69
CA ALA A 440 3.03 16.76 17.53
C ALA A 440 1.59 17.03 17.04
N GLY A 441 0.60 16.79 17.92
CA GLY A 441 -0.82 16.96 17.62
C GLY A 441 -1.45 15.92 16.68
N VAL A 442 -0.71 14.87 16.28
CA VAL A 442 -1.21 13.85 15.35
C VAL A 442 -2.03 12.77 16.08
N ALA A 443 -3.26 12.54 15.61
CA ALA A 443 -4.11 11.41 15.99
C ALA A 443 -4.47 10.59 14.74
N LEU A 444 -3.65 9.60 14.40
CA LEU A 444 -3.76 8.86 13.15
C LEU A 444 -5.03 7.98 13.16
N GLY A 445 -5.96 8.31 12.26
CA GLY A 445 -7.17 7.52 12.02
C GLY A 445 -8.22 7.62 13.12
N ALA A 446 -8.32 8.75 13.84
CA ALA A 446 -9.27 8.90 14.96
C ALA A 446 -10.73 8.52 14.66
N ASN A 447 -11.18 8.69 13.41
CA ASN A 447 -12.53 8.34 12.97
C ASN A 447 -12.60 7.01 12.19
N TRP A 448 -11.50 6.26 12.09
CA TRP A 448 -11.38 5.11 11.19
C TRP A 448 -12.26 3.92 11.58
N GLY A 449 -12.58 3.79 12.87
CA GLY A 449 -13.62 2.86 13.35
C GLY A 449 -15.05 3.18 12.90
N GLY A 450 -15.26 4.27 12.16
CA GLY A 450 -16.50 4.61 11.47
C GLY A 450 -16.47 4.33 9.96
N VAL A 451 -15.40 3.72 9.43
CA VAL A 451 -15.36 3.27 8.04
C VAL A 451 -16.27 2.06 7.86
N ALA A 452 -17.06 2.04 6.79
CA ALA A 452 -17.91 0.91 6.44
C ALA A 452 -17.06 -0.34 6.17
N PRO A 453 -17.29 -1.47 6.86
CA PRO A 453 -16.58 -2.72 6.59
C PRO A 453 -16.75 -3.23 5.15
N TRP A 454 -15.92 -4.19 4.77
CA TRP A 454 -15.96 -4.89 3.49
C TRP A 454 -16.85 -6.13 3.57
N THR A 455 -16.67 -6.93 4.62
CA THR A 455 -17.22 -8.29 4.73
C THR A 455 -18.00 -8.52 6.02
N ILE A 456 -17.46 -8.11 7.19
CA ILE A 456 -18.05 -8.39 8.51
C ILE A 456 -19.32 -7.57 8.83
N GLY A 457 -19.72 -6.65 7.93
CA GLY A 457 -20.96 -5.90 8.01
C GLY A 457 -21.01 -4.92 9.19
N ASN A 458 -21.53 -5.35 10.34
CA ASN A 458 -21.59 -4.55 11.56
C ASN A 458 -20.54 -5.06 12.57
N ILE A 459 -19.47 -4.28 12.75
CA ILE A 459 -18.36 -4.61 13.66
C ILE A 459 -18.83 -4.99 15.08
N ASN A 460 -19.84 -4.31 15.62
CA ASN A 460 -20.32 -4.57 16.98
C ASN A 460 -21.07 -5.91 17.08
N GLN A 461 -21.77 -6.31 16.02
CA GLN A 461 -22.41 -7.62 15.97
C GLN A 461 -21.36 -8.72 15.83
N PHE A 462 -20.37 -8.52 14.95
CA PHE A 462 -19.29 -9.49 14.76
C PHE A 462 -18.52 -9.77 16.05
N VAL A 463 -18.23 -8.72 16.83
CA VAL A 463 -17.63 -8.83 18.17
C VAL A 463 -18.52 -9.62 19.12
N ALA A 464 -19.80 -9.25 19.24
CA ALA A 464 -20.72 -9.84 20.22
C ALA A 464 -21.06 -11.31 19.91
N ASP A 465 -21.37 -11.63 18.66
CA ASP A 465 -21.82 -12.97 18.24
C ASP A 465 -20.66 -14.00 18.33
N ASN A 466 -19.42 -13.58 18.08
CA ASN A 466 -18.22 -14.42 18.22
C ASN A 466 -17.57 -14.36 19.62
N GLN A 467 -18.16 -13.62 20.57
CA GLN A 467 -17.64 -13.46 21.94
C GLN A 467 -16.20 -12.94 21.99
N LEU A 468 -15.83 -12.06 21.05
CA LEU A 468 -14.51 -11.45 20.99
C LEU A 468 -14.37 -10.42 22.10
N ASP A 469 -13.31 -10.54 22.91
CA ASP A 469 -12.91 -9.42 23.76
C ASP A 469 -12.22 -8.36 22.91
N VAL A 470 -12.77 -7.15 22.97
CA VAL A 470 -12.25 -5.92 22.35
C VAL A 470 -12.42 -4.75 23.31
N THR A 471 -12.53 -5.04 24.61
CA THR A 471 -12.69 -4.10 25.70
C THR A 471 -11.49 -4.15 26.64
N LEU A 472 -10.96 -2.99 27.02
CA LEU A 472 -9.72 -2.93 27.79
C LEU A 472 -9.94 -3.31 29.26
N ASN A 473 -9.51 -4.51 29.69
CA ASN A 473 -9.59 -4.90 31.09
C ASN A 473 -8.37 -4.43 31.90
N GLY A 474 -7.19 -4.33 31.28
CA GLY A 474 -5.89 -3.96 31.84
C GLY A 474 -5.70 -2.49 32.23
N ARG A 475 -6.72 -1.87 32.83
CA ARG A 475 -6.63 -0.48 33.36
C ARG A 475 -6.30 -0.48 34.86
N PRO A 476 -5.59 0.53 35.37
CA PRO A 476 -5.28 0.63 36.81
C PRO A 476 -6.52 0.81 37.70
N ASP A 477 -7.66 1.30 37.16
CA ASP A 477 -8.92 1.48 37.88
C ASP A 477 -9.83 0.24 37.89
N THR A 478 -9.66 -0.68 36.93
CA THR A 478 -10.46 -1.92 36.82
C THR A 478 -9.69 -3.17 37.26
N ASN A 479 -8.43 -3.29 36.89
CA ASN A 479 -7.57 -4.44 37.19
C ASN A 479 -6.09 -4.00 37.41
N PRO A 480 -5.77 -3.40 38.57
CA PRO A 480 -4.44 -2.87 38.85
C PRO A 480 -3.33 -3.93 38.86
N THR A 481 -3.66 -5.20 39.11
CA THR A 481 -2.69 -6.30 39.06
C THR A 481 -2.25 -6.57 37.62
N LEU A 482 -3.20 -6.80 36.70
CA LEU A 482 -2.89 -7.04 35.29
C LEU A 482 -2.16 -5.84 34.67
N TYR A 483 -2.66 -4.63 34.91
CA TYR A 483 -2.02 -3.39 34.48
C TYR A 483 -0.53 -3.33 34.91
N ALA A 484 -0.22 -3.66 36.17
CA ALA A 484 1.15 -3.63 36.66
C ALA A 484 2.02 -4.74 36.05
N GLU A 485 1.48 -5.95 35.90
CA GLU A 485 2.19 -7.09 35.29
C GLU A 485 2.60 -6.79 33.84
N GLU A 486 1.70 -6.18 33.05
CA GLU A 486 1.98 -5.87 31.64
C GLU A 486 2.91 -4.68 31.45
N ILE A 487 2.76 -3.62 32.25
CA ILE A 487 3.68 -2.46 32.20
C ILE A 487 5.10 -2.88 32.61
N GLU A 488 5.25 -3.73 33.61
CA GLU A 488 6.56 -4.28 33.99
C GLU A 488 7.11 -5.25 32.93
N GLU A 489 6.28 -6.05 32.26
CA GLU A 489 6.71 -6.84 31.10
C GLU A 489 7.26 -5.93 29.99
N VAL A 490 6.52 -4.91 29.56
CA VAL A 490 6.98 -4.01 28.49
C VAL A 490 8.21 -3.20 28.93
N ARG A 491 8.30 -2.79 30.20
CA ARG A 491 9.49 -2.11 30.72
C ARG A 491 10.74 -2.99 30.59
N LEU A 492 10.65 -4.24 31.04
CA LEU A 492 11.78 -5.18 31.07
C LEU A 492 12.10 -5.80 29.70
N TYR A 493 11.12 -6.03 28.83
CA TYR A 493 11.31 -6.71 27.55
C TYR A 493 11.20 -5.78 26.32
N GLY A 494 10.60 -4.60 26.45
CA GLY A 494 10.40 -3.63 25.37
C GLY A 494 11.46 -2.53 25.27
N GLY A 495 12.27 -2.33 26.33
CA GLY A 495 13.24 -1.23 26.39
C GLY A 495 14.38 -1.32 25.36
N LEU A 496 14.78 -0.18 24.80
CA LEU A 496 15.88 -0.05 23.83
C LEU A 496 17.22 -0.50 24.40
N GLN A 497 17.49 -0.14 25.65
CA GLN A 497 18.75 -0.38 26.37
C GLN A 497 18.53 -0.33 27.88
N ASN A 498 19.52 -0.80 28.64
CA ASN A 498 19.54 -0.63 30.09
C ASN A 498 19.58 0.85 30.49
N THR A 499 18.94 1.17 31.61
CA THR A 499 18.98 2.47 32.30
C THR A 499 19.50 2.27 33.74
N ALA A 500 19.37 3.29 34.59
CA ALA A 500 19.62 3.14 36.04
C ALA A 500 18.49 2.40 36.80
N LEU A 501 17.30 2.28 36.20
CA LEU A 501 16.09 1.71 36.83
C LEU A 501 15.58 0.45 36.11
N THR A 502 15.98 0.25 34.86
CA THR A 502 15.55 -0.84 34.00
C THR A 502 16.76 -1.62 33.48
N THR A 503 16.79 -2.92 33.77
CA THR A 503 17.67 -3.89 33.10
C THR A 503 16.83 -4.65 32.09
N THR A 504 17.15 -4.53 30.81
CA THR A 504 16.46 -5.23 29.72
C THR A 504 16.70 -6.73 29.83
N LEU A 505 15.62 -7.52 29.87
CA LEU A 505 15.64 -8.99 29.94
C LEU A 505 15.43 -9.67 28.57
N ARG A 506 15.08 -8.88 27.55
CA ARG A 506 14.88 -9.33 26.17
C ARG A 506 16.14 -10.00 25.60
N ASN A 507 15.98 -11.19 25.02
CA ASN A 507 17.05 -11.91 24.35
C ASN A 507 17.24 -11.47 22.88
N ALA A 508 18.27 -12.01 22.22
CA ALA A 508 18.62 -11.62 20.85
C ALA A 508 17.56 -11.97 19.80
N ASP A 509 16.89 -13.12 19.91
CA ASP A 509 15.81 -13.53 19.00
C ASP A 509 14.56 -12.66 19.18
N GLN A 510 14.18 -12.37 20.42
CA GLN A 510 13.08 -11.44 20.73
C GLN A 510 13.35 -10.02 20.19
N ALA A 511 14.61 -9.56 20.22
CA ALA A 511 15.00 -8.29 19.60
C ALA A 511 14.95 -8.35 18.06
N GLN A 512 15.38 -9.48 17.48
CA GLN A 512 15.32 -9.72 16.03
C GLN A 512 13.86 -9.73 15.53
N MET A 513 13.00 -10.44 16.25
CA MET A 513 11.55 -10.55 16.05
C MET A 513 10.85 -9.19 16.09
N ALA A 514 11.16 -8.34 17.07
CA ALA A 514 10.61 -6.98 17.16
C ALA A 514 10.89 -6.14 15.91
N VAL A 515 12.13 -6.16 15.39
CA VAL A 515 12.50 -5.39 14.19
C VAL A 515 11.99 -6.06 12.91
N PHE A 516 11.99 -7.40 12.84
CA PHE A 516 11.52 -8.16 11.68
C PHE A 516 10.07 -7.83 11.31
N TRP A 517 9.19 -7.70 12.31
CA TRP A 517 7.77 -7.37 12.17
C TRP A 517 7.47 -5.87 12.34
N ALA A 518 8.49 -5.00 12.25
CA ALA A 518 8.28 -3.58 12.50
C ALA A 518 7.46 -2.92 11.38
N TYR A 519 8.07 -2.69 10.21
CA TYR A 519 7.45 -2.06 9.03
C TYR A 519 6.74 -0.71 9.32
N ASP A 520 7.12 -0.06 10.42
CA ASP A 520 6.56 1.21 10.87
C ASP A 520 7.17 2.41 10.12
N ARG A 521 8.31 2.20 9.44
CA ARG A 521 8.92 3.20 8.55
C ARG A 521 8.07 3.47 7.32
N ALA A 522 8.06 4.72 6.88
CA ALA A 522 7.25 5.20 5.76
C ALA A 522 7.68 4.57 4.42
N ASP A 523 8.99 4.38 4.22
CA ASP A 523 9.66 3.84 3.04
C ASP A 523 9.78 2.30 3.04
N THR A 524 8.77 1.62 3.57
CA THR A 524 8.61 0.16 3.50
C THR A 524 7.25 -0.20 2.93
N PHE A 525 7.00 -1.47 2.68
CA PHE A 525 5.68 -1.98 2.29
C PHE A 525 4.60 -1.81 3.39
N ARG A 526 4.99 -1.38 4.61
CA ARG A 526 4.13 -1.31 5.81
C ARG A 526 3.65 -2.69 6.28
N PRO A 527 3.03 -2.83 7.47
CA PRO A 527 2.74 -4.16 8.03
C PRO A 527 1.77 -4.98 7.18
N TYR A 528 0.71 -4.33 6.64
CA TYR A 528 -0.19 -4.96 5.68
C TYR A 528 0.54 -5.44 4.41
N GLY A 529 1.60 -4.74 4.00
CA GLY A 529 2.40 -5.10 2.84
C GLY A 529 3.38 -6.24 3.09
N GLN A 530 3.94 -6.37 4.30
CA GLN A 530 4.74 -7.54 4.68
C GLN A 530 3.89 -8.82 4.59
N LEU A 531 2.66 -8.78 5.10
CA LEU A 531 1.74 -9.93 5.04
C LEU A 531 1.35 -10.26 3.59
N ASN A 532 1.22 -9.25 2.73
CA ASN A 532 1.04 -9.45 1.28
C ASN A 532 2.30 -10.02 0.59
N GLN A 533 3.51 -9.60 0.98
CA GLN A 533 4.78 -10.14 0.45
C GLN A 533 4.86 -11.65 0.73
N ILE A 534 4.61 -12.07 1.97
CA ILE A 534 4.58 -13.48 2.38
C ILE A 534 3.48 -14.26 1.61
N ALA A 535 2.29 -13.68 1.44
CA ALA A 535 1.22 -14.33 0.70
C ALA A 535 1.56 -14.54 -0.80
N GLN A 536 2.20 -13.57 -1.45
CA GLN A 536 2.69 -13.69 -2.84
C GLN A 536 3.74 -14.78 -2.98
N GLU A 537 4.70 -14.87 -2.06
CA GLU A 537 5.75 -15.90 -2.09
C GLU A 537 5.18 -17.32 -2.00
N ILE A 538 4.07 -17.49 -1.28
CA ILE A 538 3.41 -18.79 -1.11
C ILE A 538 2.50 -19.08 -2.31
N ALA A 539 1.74 -18.10 -2.80
CA ALA A 539 0.96 -18.21 -4.03
C ALA A 539 1.79 -18.66 -5.25
N VAL A 540 2.95 -18.02 -5.47
CA VAL A 540 3.87 -18.35 -6.57
C VAL A 540 4.54 -19.72 -6.35
N ARG A 541 4.81 -20.10 -5.10
CA ARG A 541 5.38 -21.42 -4.74
C ARG A 541 4.40 -22.57 -4.98
N GLU A 542 3.13 -22.40 -4.65
CA GLU A 542 2.07 -23.39 -4.91
C GLU A 542 1.62 -23.39 -6.39
N GLY A 543 2.09 -22.43 -7.21
CA GLY A 543 1.77 -22.34 -8.63
C GLY A 543 0.30 -21.98 -8.86
N ASN A 544 -0.22 -21.03 -8.09
CA ASN A 544 -1.60 -20.57 -8.21
C ASN A 544 -1.96 -20.12 -9.64
N THR A 545 -3.21 -20.32 -10.00
CA THR A 545 -3.79 -19.68 -11.19
C THR A 545 -4.17 -18.25 -10.86
N LEU A 546 -4.26 -17.40 -11.89
CA LEU A 546 -4.75 -16.04 -11.79
C LEU A 546 -6.09 -15.94 -11.04
N GLN A 547 -7.02 -16.89 -11.23
CA GLN A 547 -8.30 -16.89 -10.49
C GLN A 547 -8.12 -17.21 -8.99
N LYS A 548 -7.17 -18.09 -8.62
CA LYS A 548 -6.86 -18.38 -7.22
C LYS A 548 -6.18 -17.20 -6.53
N ASP A 549 -5.31 -16.47 -7.22
CA ASP A 549 -4.69 -15.25 -6.68
C ASP A 549 -5.71 -14.12 -6.52
N ALA A 550 -6.61 -13.93 -7.50
CA ALA A 550 -7.71 -12.97 -7.38
C ALA A 550 -8.53 -13.20 -6.10
N SER A 551 -8.87 -14.46 -5.87
CA SER A 551 -9.60 -14.96 -4.69
C SER A 551 -8.79 -14.71 -3.40
N LEU A 552 -7.54 -15.17 -3.34
CA LEU A 552 -6.65 -15.05 -2.18
C LEU A 552 -6.43 -13.60 -1.75
N PHE A 553 -6.03 -12.72 -2.66
CA PHE A 553 -5.73 -11.33 -2.30
C PHE A 553 -6.99 -10.53 -1.95
N ALA A 554 -8.14 -10.86 -2.54
CA ALA A 554 -9.40 -10.24 -2.13
C ALA A 554 -9.83 -10.68 -0.71
N ALA A 555 -9.72 -11.98 -0.39
CA ALA A 555 -9.94 -12.47 0.98
C ALA A 555 -8.97 -11.83 1.98
N LEU A 556 -7.66 -11.90 1.70
CA LEU A 556 -6.62 -11.38 2.59
C LEU A 556 -6.81 -9.87 2.83
N ASN A 557 -6.88 -9.08 1.77
CA ASN A 557 -6.86 -7.62 1.94
C ASN A 557 -8.17 -7.05 2.51
N THR A 558 -9.33 -7.68 2.25
CA THR A 558 -10.57 -7.29 2.92
C THR A 558 -10.57 -7.67 4.40
N ALA A 559 -10.06 -8.86 4.76
CA ALA A 559 -9.89 -9.27 6.17
C ALA A 559 -8.93 -8.35 6.93
N LEU A 560 -7.78 -8.01 6.34
CA LEU A 560 -6.82 -7.05 6.91
C LEU A 560 -7.46 -5.66 7.12
N ALA A 561 -8.23 -5.18 6.14
CA ALA A 561 -8.91 -3.89 6.24
C ALA A 561 -10.01 -3.88 7.32
N ASP A 562 -10.82 -4.94 7.42
CA ASP A 562 -11.88 -5.05 8.42
C ASP A 562 -11.32 -5.20 9.84
N ALA A 563 -10.27 -6.00 10.03
CA ALA A 563 -9.58 -6.12 11.32
C ALA A 563 -8.96 -4.76 11.76
N VAL A 564 -8.44 -3.97 10.82
CA VAL A 564 -7.96 -2.60 11.07
C VAL A 564 -9.11 -1.65 11.46
N ILE A 565 -10.30 -1.77 10.86
CA ILE A 565 -11.48 -0.97 11.25
C ILE A 565 -11.89 -1.29 12.70
N VAL A 566 -11.96 -2.58 13.07
CA VAL A 566 -12.27 -3.01 14.45
C VAL A 566 -11.21 -2.52 15.44
N ALA A 567 -9.91 -2.72 15.13
CA ALA A 567 -8.83 -2.28 16.01
C ALA A 567 -8.81 -0.76 16.21
N TRP A 568 -9.03 0.04 15.16
CA TRP A 568 -9.11 1.50 15.30
C TRP A 568 -10.40 1.97 16.02
N LYS A 569 -11.50 1.21 15.92
CA LYS A 569 -12.68 1.45 16.74
C LYS A 569 -12.36 1.27 18.23
N ALA A 570 -11.67 0.20 18.60
CA ALA A 570 -11.24 -0.04 19.99
C ALA A 570 -10.28 1.06 20.47
N LYS A 571 -9.22 1.37 19.71
CA LYS A 571 -8.23 2.43 20.01
C LYS A 571 -8.87 3.74 20.46
N TYR A 572 -9.80 4.27 19.66
CA TYR A 572 -10.44 5.55 19.93
C TYR A 572 -11.70 5.46 20.81
N THR A 573 -12.02 4.26 21.33
CA THR A 573 -13.03 4.06 22.38
C THR A 573 -12.36 3.91 23.75
N GLU A 574 -11.34 3.04 23.86
CA GLU A 574 -10.65 2.72 25.12
C GLU A 574 -9.57 3.74 25.51
N LEU A 575 -8.91 4.35 24.51
CA LEU A 575 -7.92 5.40 24.68
C LEU A 575 -6.77 5.04 25.64
N GLN A 576 -6.31 3.79 25.64
CA GLN A 576 -5.19 3.38 26.48
C GLN A 576 -3.89 4.15 26.11
N PRO A 577 -3.22 4.81 27.08
CA PRO A 577 -1.89 5.38 26.87
C PRO A 577 -0.88 4.35 26.37
N ARG A 578 0.13 4.79 25.63
CA ARG A 578 1.21 3.92 25.15
C ARG A 578 2.15 3.52 26.30
N PRO A 579 2.92 2.43 26.16
CA PRO A 579 3.88 2.04 27.20
C PRO A 579 4.94 3.12 27.51
N ASP A 580 5.35 3.94 26.54
CA ASP A 580 6.24 5.08 26.78
C ASP A 580 5.56 6.23 27.54
N ASP A 581 4.30 6.57 27.23
CA ASP A 581 3.48 7.50 28.04
C ASP A 581 3.46 7.05 29.52
N VAL A 582 3.34 5.74 29.73
CA VAL A 582 3.20 5.16 31.07
C VAL A 582 4.54 5.12 31.81
N ILE A 583 5.55 4.49 31.22
CA ILE A 583 6.85 4.22 31.84
C ILE A 583 7.70 5.49 31.90
N ALA A 584 7.88 6.18 30.78
CA ALA A 584 8.78 7.33 30.66
C ALA A 584 8.06 8.68 30.83
N GLY A 585 6.82 8.79 30.36
CA GLY A 585 5.93 9.95 30.58
C GLY A 585 5.49 10.12 32.05
N GLY A 586 5.78 9.13 32.90
CA GLY A 586 5.73 9.26 34.35
C GLY A 586 4.39 8.92 34.99
N PHE A 587 3.42 8.37 34.25
CA PHE A 587 2.18 7.85 34.85
C PHE A 587 2.48 6.75 35.88
N ALA A 588 3.35 5.78 35.53
CA ALA A 588 3.75 4.69 36.43
C ALA A 588 4.46 5.17 37.71
N ALA A 589 5.07 6.36 37.71
CA ALA A 589 5.67 6.94 38.92
C ALA A 589 4.63 7.60 39.85
N ASN A 590 3.38 7.77 39.40
CA ASN A 590 2.34 8.55 40.06
C ASN A 590 0.97 7.85 40.15
N ASP A 591 0.87 6.58 39.71
CA ASP A 591 -0.38 5.80 39.70
C ASP A 591 -0.78 5.27 41.10
N GLY A 592 0.17 5.24 42.04
CA GLY A 592 -0.03 4.76 43.42
C GLY A 592 0.14 3.24 43.58
N ILE A 593 0.62 2.54 42.56
CA ILE A 593 0.77 1.08 42.55
C ILE A 593 2.23 0.73 42.86
N ALA A 594 2.48 0.00 43.96
CA ALA A 594 3.84 -0.27 44.43
C ALA A 594 4.66 -1.23 43.55
N SER A 595 4.02 -1.87 42.56
CA SER A 595 4.63 -2.82 41.63
C SER A 595 4.95 -2.23 40.26
N THR A 596 4.54 -1.00 39.95
CA THR A 596 4.92 -0.31 38.72
C THR A 596 6.15 0.57 38.94
N VAL A 597 7.04 0.64 37.94
CA VAL A 597 8.25 1.45 38.00
C VAL A 597 8.30 2.43 36.83
N GLY A 598 8.10 3.72 37.13
CA GLY A 598 8.39 4.79 36.17
C GLY A 598 9.91 4.95 35.96
N ASP A 599 10.32 5.08 34.69
CA ASP A 599 11.71 5.27 34.28
C ASP A 599 11.80 6.33 33.17
N PRO A 600 12.14 7.59 33.51
CA PRO A 600 12.15 8.70 32.56
C PRO A 600 13.28 8.63 31.53
N ASN A 601 14.19 7.65 31.62
CA ASN A 601 15.23 7.39 30.62
C ASN A 601 14.91 6.19 29.72
N TRP A 602 13.79 5.50 29.97
CA TRP A 602 13.34 4.38 29.16
C TRP A 602 12.88 4.85 27.78
N LYS A 603 13.10 4.01 26.77
CA LYS A 603 12.61 4.20 25.39
C LYS A 603 12.23 2.86 24.78
N PRO A 604 11.20 2.78 23.92
CA PRO A 604 10.90 1.58 23.14
C PRO A 604 12.06 1.16 22.24
N LEU A 605 12.30 -0.15 22.07
CA LEU A 605 13.29 -0.68 21.14
C LEU A 605 13.08 -0.16 19.71
N LEU A 606 11.83 -0.05 19.25
CA LEU A 606 11.53 0.40 17.89
C LEU A 606 11.71 1.91 17.69
N SER A 607 11.93 2.71 18.74
CA SER A 607 11.97 4.17 18.61
C SER A 607 13.02 4.72 17.62
N PRO A 608 14.25 4.16 17.50
CA PRO A 608 15.22 4.63 16.51
C PRO A 608 14.83 4.27 15.07
N LEU A 609 14.13 3.14 14.87
CA LEU A 609 13.64 2.69 13.57
C LEU A 609 12.49 3.58 13.08
N MET A 610 11.54 3.89 13.97
CA MET A 610 10.36 4.72 13.66
C MET A 610 10.67 6.22 13.56
N GLY A 611 11.77 6.68 14.18
CA GLY A 611 12.08 8.11 14.33
C GLY A 611 11.21 8.86 15.36
N VAL A 612 10.38 8.13 16.12
CA VAL A 612 9.48 8.62 17.19
C VAL A 612 9.47 7.60 18.33
N ASN A 613 9.09 7.98 19.55
CA ASN A 613 9.04 7.02 20.67
C ASN A 613 7.97 5.95 20.43
N SER A 614 6.73 6.36 20.16
CA SER A 614 5.59 5.48 19.86
C SER A 614 4.77 5.98 18.66
N PRO A 615 4.00 5.10 17.97
CA PRO A 615 3.14 5.51 16.86
C PRO A 615 1.96 6.38 17.35
N PRO A 616 1.52 7.41 16.58
CA PRO A 616 0.60 8.46 17.02
C PRO A 616 -0.88 8.06 17.02
N PHE A 617 -1.20 7.03 17.79
CA PHE A 617 -2.54 6.50 18.05
C PHE A 617 -2.53 5.65 19.33
N PRO A 618 -3.67 5.48 20.03
CA PRO A 618 -3.78 4.71 21.28
C PRO A 618 -3.27 3.27 21.22
N ASP A 619 -3.05 2.66 22.39
CA ASP A 619 -2.43 1.33 22.49
C ASP A 619 -3.37 0.17 22.08
N TYR A 620 -4.33 -0.16 22.92
CA TYR A 620 -5.32 -1.23 22.72
C TYR A 620 -6.39 -0.87 21.69
N LEU A 621 -6.68 -1.66 20.65
CA LEU A 621 -6.09 -2.94 20.24
C LEU A 621 -4.88 -2.75 19.30
N SER A 622 -3.91 -3.67 19.31
CA SER A 622 -2.70 -3.60 18.48
C SER A 622 -2.97 -3.78 16.97
N GLY A 623 -2.63 -2.77 16.16
CA GLY A 623 -2.88 -2.79 14.72
C GLY A 623 -2.18 -3.93 13.97
N HIS A 624 -0.90 -4.19 14.31
CA HIS A 624 -0.16 -5.35 13.81
C HIS A 624 -0.87 -6.65 14.17
N SER A 625 -1.15 -6.87 15.46
CA SER A 625 -1.78 -8.10 15.94
C SER A 625 -3.12 -8.40 15.26
N ALA A 626 -3.97 -7.38 15.03
CA ALA A 626 -5.19 -7.50 14.22
C ALA A 626 -4.93 -8.00 12.79
N MET A 627 -3.91 -7.46 12.14
CA MET A 627 -3.51 -7.85 10.78
C MET A 627 -2.87 -9.25 10.75
N GLY A 628 -1.98 -9.58 11.70
CA GLY A 628 -1.37 -10.90 11.85
C GLY A 628 -2.39 -12.00 12.12
N GLY A 629 -3.42 -11.72 12.93
CA GLY A 629 -4.57 -12.62 13.13
C GLY A 629 -5.37 -12.84 11.84
N ALA A 630 -5.76 -11.77 11.15
CA ALA A 630 -6.56 -11.88 9.91
C ALA A 630 -5.79 -12.60 8.79
N PHE A 631 -4.49 -12.35 8.68
CA PHE A 631 -3.59 -13.12 7.82
C PHE A 631 -3.55 -14.60 8.21
N ALA A 632 -3.43 -14.91 9.50
CA ALA A 632 -3.38 -16.29 9.98
C ALA A 632 -4.66 -17.07 9.62
N GLY A 633 -5.85 -16.48 9.79
CA GLY A 633 -7.11 -17.10 9.41
C GLY A 633 -7.22 -17.37 7.91
N VAL A 634 -7.06 -16.33 7.08
CA VAL A 634 -7.20 -16.46 5.61
C VAL A 634 -6.19 -17.44 5.02
N MET A 635 -4.91 -17.33 5.39
CA MET A 635 -3.86 -18.17 4.81
C MET A 635 -3.99 -19.64 5.22
N THR A 636 -4.47 -19.91 6.44
CA THR A 636 -4.69 -21.27 6.95
C THR A 636 -5.81 -21.98 6.19
N ASP A 637 -6.89 -21.28 5.89
CA ASP A 637 -7.98 -21.83 5.08
C ASP A 637 -7.53 -22.15 3.64
N TYR A 638 -6.86 -21.20 2.98
CA TYR A 638 -6.43 -21.35 1.58
C TYR A 638 -5.35 -22.41 1.36
N PHE A 639 -4.39 -22.53 2.29
CA PHE A 639 -3.19 -23.35 2.08
C PHE A 639 -3.08 -24.56 3.01
N ARG A 640 -3.99 -24.73 3.97
CA ARG A 640 -4.05 -25.71 5.07
C ARG A 640 -3.31 -25.33 6.35
N GLU A 641 -3.80 -25.93 7.43
CA GLU A 641 -3.14 -26.01 8.74
C GLU A 641 -1.70 -26.56 8.66
N ASN A 642 -0.84 -26.05 9.55
CA ASN A 642 0.57 -26.45 9.64
C ASN A 642 1.38 -26.32 8.32
N TYR A 643 1.06 -25.31 7.50
CA TYR A 643 1.89 -24.96 6.33
C TYR A 643 3.26 -24.43 6.79
N VAL A 644 4.34 -25.13 6.42
CA VAL A 644 5.71 -24.73 6.74
C VAL A 644 6.25 -23.74 5.69
N PHE A 645 6.72 -22.58 6.11
CA PHE A 645 7.29 -21.57 5.22
C PHE A 645 8.37 -20.73 5.89
N ASN A 646 9.11 -20.02 5.05
CA ASN A 646 10.11 -19.04 5.45
C ASN A 646 9.65 -17.66 5.01
N ALA A 647 10.01 -16.62 5.76
CA ALA A 647 9.77 -15.21 5.43
C ALA A 647 11.01 -14.35 5.72
N VAL A 648 11.05 -13.16 5.13
CA VAL A 648 12.08 -12.13 5.36
C VAL A 648 11.46 -10.79 5.77
N SER A 649 12.30 -9.79 6.00
CA SER A 649 11.90 -8.44 6.35
C SER A 649 12.71 -7.38 5.60
N GLN A 650 12.06 -6.33 5.11
CA GLN A 650 12.71 -5.10 4.61
C GLN A 650 13.45 -4.35 5.73
N GLU A 651 12.98 -4.48 6.97
CA GLU A 651 13.61 -3.90 8.16
C GLU A 651 14.83 -4.71 8.62
N LEU A 652 14.97 -5.95 8.14
CA LEU A 652 16.05 -6.85 8.52
C LEU A 652 16.64 -7.65 7.35
N PRO A 653 17.24 -6.99 6.33
CA PRO A 653 17.80 -7.65 5.16
C PRO A 653 18.83 -8.73 5.52
N GLY A 654 18.75 -9.88 4.84
CA GLY A 654 19.60 -11.05 5.09
C GLY A 654 19.16 -11.94 6.25
N VAL A 655 18.13 -11.56 7.03
CA VAL A 655 17.52 -12.45 8.03
C VAL A 655 16.33 -13.19 7.42
N VAL A 656 16.32 -14.50 7.60
CA VAL A 656 15.19 -15.40 7.26
C VAL A 656 14.64 -15.99 8.55
N ARG A 657 13.32 -15.88 8.76
CA ARG A 657 12.59 -16.57 9.84
C ARG A 657 11.79 -17.74 9.26
N ASN A 658 11.60 -18.79 10.05
CA ASN A 658 10.99 -20.05 9.63
C ASN A 658 9.77 -20.33 10.52
N PHE A 659 8.64 -20.66 9.90
CA PHE A 659 7.34 -20.83 10.55
C PHE A 659 6.74 -22.18 10.20
N ASN A 660 6.12 -22.84 11.17
CA ASN A 660 5.42 -24.11 10.98
C ASN A 660 3.93 -23.93 10.66
N SER A 661 3.38 -22.72 10.83
CA SER A 661 2.00 -22.36 10.47
C SER A 661 1.84 -20.85 10.34
N PHE A 662 0.76 -20.41 9.68
CA PHE A 662 0.41 -18.98 9.61
C PHE A 662 0.02 -18.41 10.97
N HIS A 663 -0.65 -19.20 11.81
CA HIS A 663 -0.89 -18.83 13.22
C HIS A 663 0.43 -18.58 13.97
N GLN A 664 1.49 -19.37 13.75
CA GLN A 664 2.78 -19.10 14.39
C GLN A 664 3.33 -17.74 13.93
N ALA A 665 3.26 -17.43 12.64
CA ALA A 665 3.75 -16.16 12.10
C ALA A 665 2.94 -14.95 12.60
N GLY A 666 1.60 -15.01 12.56
CA GLY A 666 0.74 -13.93 13.04
C GLY A 666 0.80 -13.70 14.56
N MET A 667 0.98 -14.77 15.35
CA MET A 667 1.23 -14.66 16.79
C MET A 667 2.63 -14.08 17.07
N GLU A 668 3.62 -14.38 16.23
CA GLU A 668 4.94 -13.77 16.35
C GLU A 668 4.91 -12.28 15.99
N ASP A 669 4.18 -11.88 14.94
CA ASP A 669 3.88 -10.47 14.64
C ASP A 669 3.23 -9.77 15.84
N ALA A 670 2.18 -10.37 16.43
CA ALA A 670 1.51 -9.82 17.60
C ALA A 670 2.46 -9.62 18.80
N LEU A 671 3.21 -10.67 19.18
CA LEU A 671 4.14 -10.64 20.31
C LEU A 671 5.36 -9.73 20.04
N SER A 672 5.73 -9.49 18.78
CA SER A 672 6.86 -8.63 18.41
C SER A 672 6.74 -7.22 18.99
N ARG A 673 5.50 -6.75 19.18
CA ARG A 673 5.18 -5.37 19.59
C ARG A 673 5.44 -5.13 21.08
N ILE A 674 5.33 -6.17 21.90
CA ILE A 674 5.75 -6.17 23.32
C ILE A 674 7.26 -5.98 23.38
N TYR A 675 8.01 -6.80 22.63
CA TYR A 675 9.48 -6.74 22.57
C TYR A 675 10.02 -5.48 21.88
N GLY A 676 9.21 -4.87 21.01
CA GLY A 676 9.44 -3.57 20.42
C GLY A 676 9.21 -2.39 21.37
N GLY A 677 8.55 -2.62 22.52
CA GLY A 677 8.25 -1.60 23.53
C GLY A 677 7.05 -0.71 23.21
N VAL A 678 6.15 -1.14 22.32
CA VAL A 678 5.10 -0.27 21.76
C VAL A 678 3.68 -0.75 21.99
N HIS A 679 3.47 -1.92 22.61
CA HIS A 679 2.15 -2.43 23.01
C HIS A 679 2.25 -3.24 24.31
N VAL A 680 1.20 -3.19 25.14
CA VAL A 680 1.00 -4.15 26.25
C VAL A 680 0.51 -5.51 25.73
N ARG A 681 0.54 -6.54 26.59
CA ARG A 681 0.24 -7.92 26.19
C ARG A 681 -1.23 -8.13 25.82
N GLU A 682 -2.18 -7.63 26.61
CA GLU A 682 -3.62 -7.70 26.35
C GLU A 682 -3.95 -7.10 24.97
N ALA A 683 -3.41 -5.90 24.69
CA ALA A 683 -3.53 -5.22 23.40
C ALA A 683 -3.03 -6.05 22.20
N CYS A 684 -2.09 -6.97 22.40
CA CYS A 684 -1.62 -7.90 21.38
C CYS A 684 -2.49 -9.16 21.28
N ILE A 685 -2.78 -9.82 22.40
CA ILE A 685 -3.46 -11.13 22.40
C ILE A 685 -4.93 -11.01 21.99
N ASP A 686 -5.69 -10.08 22.59
CA ASP A 686 -7.10 -9.85 22.25
C ASP A 686 -7.23 -9.47 20.77
N SER A 687 -6.31 -8.62 20.32
CA SER A 687 -6.31 -8.13 18.95
C SER A 687 -5.93 -9.21 17.94
N PHE A 688 -5.05 -10.14 18.28
CA PHE A 688 -4.74 -11.29 17.44
C PHE A 688 -5.97 -12.21 17.32
N ASN A 689 -6.64 -12.52 18.44
CA ASN A 689 -7.83 -13.36 18.46
C ASN A 689 -8.99 -12.72 17.66
N MET A 690 -9.22 -11.42 17.84
CA MET A 690 -10.17 -10.63 17.05
C MET A 690 -9.84 -10.69 15.55
N GLY A 691 -8.58 -10.47 15.19
CA GLY A 691 -8.12 -10.54 13.81
C GLY A 691 -8.32 -11.94 13.21
N LEU A 692 -8.00 -12.98 13.97
CA LEU A 692 -8.12 -14.38 13.55
C LEU A 692 -9.56 -14.73 13.20
N GLU A 693 -10.53 -14.36 14.03
CA GLU A 693 -11.94 -14.61 13.70
C GLU A 693 -12.42 -13.79 12.50
N VAL A 694 -11.97 -12.54 12.32
CA VAL A 694 -12.24 -11.78 11.07
C VAL A 694 -11.69 -12.55 9.87
N GLY A 695 -10.46 -13.05 9.94
CA GLY A 695 -9.83 -13.85 8.89
C GLY A 695 -10.62 -15.12 8.56
N ASN A 696 -10.96 -15.91 9.58
CA ASN A 696 -11.76 -17.12 9.47
C ASN A 696 -13.13 -16.85 8.83
N PHE A 697 -13.80 -15.77 9.25
CA PHE A 697 -15.10 -15.39 8.71
C PHE A 697 -15.02 -15.03 7.22
N VAL A 698 -14.02 -14.24 6.82
CA VAL A 698 -13.83 -13.86 5.40
C VAL A 698 -13.56 -15.09 4.55
N SER A 699 -12.58 -15.91 4.93
CA SER A 699 -12.21 -17.11 4.17
C SER A 699 -13.28 -18.19 4.15
N SER A 700 -14.21 -18.22 5.12
CA SER A 700 -15.32 -19.18 5.13
C SER A 700 -16.58 -18.73 4.37
N ASN A 701 -16.76 -17.42 4.14
CA ASN A 701 -18.05 -16.86 3.64
C ASN A 701 -17.92 -16.06 2.33
N PHE A 702 -16.72 -15.54 2.03
CA PHE A 702 -16.46 -14.72 0.85
C PHE A 702 -15.33 -15.31 0.02
N PHE A 703 -15.18 -14.82 -1.21
CA PHE A 703 -14.03 -15.06 -2.10
C PHE A 703 -13.61 -16.51 -2.34
N GLN A 704 -14.46 -17.51 -2.05
CA GLN A 704 -14.12 -18.94 -2.04
C GLN A 704 -13.21 -19.37 -3.21
N PRO A 705 -12.14 -20.15 -2.94
CA PRO A 705 -11.20 -20.52 -3.99
C PRO A 705 -11.89 -21.30 -5.12
N PRO A 706 -11.54 -21.04 -6.39
CA PRO A 706 -12.07 -21.81 -7.51
C PRO A 706 -11.74 -23.30 -7.37
N VAL A 707 -12.79 -24.14 -7.46
CA VAL A 707 -12.76 -25.61 -7.40
C VAL A 707 -12.07 -26.21 -8.61
#